data_AF-A0A8H6D770-F1
#
_entry.id   AF-A0A8H6D770-F1
#
_cell.length_a   1.000
_cell.length_b   1.000
_cell.length_c   1.000
_cell.angle_alpha   90.00
_cell.angle_beta   90.00
_cell.angle_gamma   90.00
#
_symmetry.space_group_name_H-M   'P 1'
#
loop_
_entity.id
_entity.type
_entity.pdbx_description
1 polymer ?
#
loop_
_entity_poly.entity_id
_entity_poly.type
_entity_poly.pdbx_seq_one_letter_code
_entity_poly.pdbx_strand_id
1 'polypeptide(L)'
;MDESHLTPVQALSCTNDQLDYLFHHLILPSKLPGHNDTLASNEEFLIDFVIQSLTRFGELSGEDDNVVTNHCISLLENTQDARDSNLYLDSRSVQNSFKRLSEQADAASMYHITEQNAGLIIQRLESSYSFETFELSPTNRAAMATKGRLIREFPATATEVYAKDFNNSCFQEVLVKALVKMSRQAVAEMQPKVRKAQQMHNEDRDTTDPRIVTELLTSFLRGAGTPTEIKAVQKRTREEVSWNNSRDAWTRSPLWLLLRVGLQLTMVRHPRGSQELYKRFMVFMIAQALQLACEKSSSSEVIHLMMAKISGRLCKLGDIEDGPWLHVIKDIVSSASRNLKERWINIQQRHEQPLDLGVLAEFKFEDHTDFSLPELDTFLATIPHRQQLSATKEFKAKPIALALDPFTLPGVNGSVNNDNISFELAAVEAWVENNLSTWLEHHLDSDQSCHGLNTLLEHYHISAERWYTGRPERMSKMLLTIGEIWVAIDKMAVYHNPLMLKYRNEIPREVFSDLLVHSNKDMERLHRLEEYLDDSSGKLKLSALLSYGQRLSFAVEYFRKSPKLQEKKYQIERSAQIDRDKKLQQFRKLKSKYDDIMKKYADMQCEKVLQVEHDVEYYVHTKSKCARCALPAKAKKLKFSPHEWPLPADELEAQTNTFLYTFKPTTEISKRCTAHALQRFMSRTWLCENGETPNQAIASQSECPEYMSLGEFKALAVLPYGYRLQWMNILTQLAMPTVDFNKPETALFLLQMMLQAGPFDEDEPTRHAHTRPTEVKFGSQILKYLNENVSRVQENWESYTSLCSFTCLATRLLALADKSLSTQILELIEKCREISYKWVMHLLCKVQDIEHRTQREEFLEAAVHIALVCIETFNSEGDHFEQVLADEQQAAILLEISIIVHNRADFQQLQGDALYGIMLDRYKITMHRSLPILVNEITSKRSSCLDIAIKRRWPDFAREGEWSLISDHWVTEITGNLQVHVSLLTGQFLVNGSPVSRLPQKYETHQEYQKLFGSATMEVMPSNLPVF
;
A
#
# COMPACT_ATOMS: atom_id res chain seq x y z
N MET A 1 18.66 -55.98 -8.96
CA MET A 1 18.79 -56.15 -10.41
C MET A 1 18.95 -54.75 -10.98
N ASP A 2 20.17 -54.50 -11.42
CA ASP A 2 20.72 -53.40 -12.22
C ASP A 2 20.52 -51.94 -11.77
N GLU A 3 21.38 -51.52 -10.83
CA GLU A 3 21.77 -50.12 -10.55
C GLU A 3 22.90 -49.63 -11.48
N SER A 4 22.92 -50.06 -12.74
CA SER A 4 23.94 -49.63 -13.70
C SER A 4 23.26 -49.20 -14.98
N HIS A 5 23.16 -47.88 -15.19
CA HIS A 5 23.19 -47.13 -16.47
C HIS A 5 22.49 -45.78 -16.33
N LEU A 6 23.02 -44.90 -15.46
CA LEU A 6 22.84 -43.45 -15.62
C LEU A 6 24.24 -42.85 -15.69
N THR A 7 24.77 -42.74 -16.89
CA THR A 7 25.97 -41.95 -17.19
C THR A 7 25.80 -40.54 -16.63
N PRO A 8 26.75 -39.99 -15.85
CA PRO A 8 26.66 -38.62 -15.38
C PRO A 8 26.81 -37.69 -16.60
N VAL A 9 25.71 -37.08 -17.03
CA VAL A 9 25.74 -35.97 -18.00
C VAL A 9 26.56 -34.85 -17.36
N GLN A 10 27.54 -34.30 -18.09
CA GLN A 10 28.41 -33.22 -17.63
C GLN A 10 27.58 -32.08 -17.02
N ALA A 11 27.82 -31.77 -15.74
CA ALA A 11 27.16 -30.67 -15.06
C ALA A 11 27.48 -29.36 -15.78
N LEU A 12 26.45 -28.64 -16.24
CA LEU A 12 26.62 -27.39 -16.98
C LEU A 12 27.14 -26.33 -16.01
N SER A 13 28.38 -25.88 -16.21
CA SER A 13 28.99 -24.86 -15.36
C SER A 13 28.29 -23.52 -15.61
N CYS A 14 27.52 -23.07 -14.62
CA CYS A 14 26.72 -21.84 -14.67
C CYS A 14 27.34 -20.76 -13.77
N THR A 15 27.38 -19.50 -14.21
CA THR A 15 27.70 -18.35 -13.33
C THR A 15 26.45 -17.85 -12.60
N ASN A 16 26.62 -17.05 -11.54
CA ASN A 16 25.47 -16.46 -10.84
C ASN A 16 24.64 -15.57 -11.78
N ASP A 17 25.30 -14.77 -12.64
CA ASP A 17 24.63 -13.90 -13.61
C ASP A 17 23.80 -14.70 -14.64
N GLN A 18 24.29 -15.86 -15.07
CA GLN A 18 23.57 -16.77 -15.98
C GLN A 18 22.36 -17.42 -15.29
N LEU A 19 22.49 -17.79 -14.02
CA LEU A 19 21.38 -18.32 -13.24
C LEU A 19 20.30 -17.25 -13.00
N ASP A 20 20.71 -16.02 -12.68
CA ASP A 20 19.81 -14.88 -12.53
C ASP A 20 19.10 -14.56 -13.85
N TYR A 21 19.81 -14.64 -14.98
CA TYR A 21 19.21 -14.51 -16.31
C TYR A 21 18.13 -15.59 -16.55
N LEU A 22 18.41 -16.86 -16.26
CA LEU A 22 17.40 -17.91 -16.33
C LEU A 22 16.21 -17.62 -15.41
N PHE A 23 16.47 -17.20 -14.17
CA PHE A 23 15.43 -16.87 -13.20
C PHE A 23 14.51 -15.74 -13.72
N HIS A 24 15.06 -14.62 -14.18
CA HIS A 24 14.28 -13.49 -14.70
C HIS A 24 13.46 -13.88 -15.93
N HIS A 25 14.03 -14.63 -16.89
CA HIS A 25 13.37 -14.90 -18.17
C HIS A 25 12.44 -16.12 -18.15
N LEU A 26 12.78 -17.19 -17.42
CA LEU A 26 11.93 -18.40 -17.28
C LEU A 26 10.87 -18.21 -16.19
N ILE A 27 11.25 -17.69 -15.01
CA ILE A 27 10.38 -17.58 -13.84
C ILE A 27 9.59 -16.28 -13.84
N LEU A 28 10.19 -15.17 -14.28
CA LEU A 28 9.57 -13.84 -14.28
C LEU A 28 9.02 -13.48 -12.88
N PRO A 29 9.93 -13.24 -11.90
CA PRO A 29 9.57 -12.87 -10.53
C PRO A 29 8.95 -11.46 -10.47
N SER A 30 8.38 -11.09 -9.32
CA SER A 30 7.84 -9.74 -9.08
C SER A 30 8.91 -8.66 -9.06
N LYS A 31 10.12 -9.00 -8.61
CA LYS A 31 11.28 -8.09 -8.58
C LYS A 31 12.19 -8.37 -9.77
N LEU A 32 12.23 -7.44 -10.72
CA LEU A 32 13.06 -7.48 -11.93
C LEU A 32 14.26 -6.54 -11.81
N PRO A 33 15.37 -6.77 -12.53
CA PRO A 33 16.64 -6.05 -12.33
C PRO A 33 16.59 -4.56 -12.70
N GLY A 34 15.60 -4.11 -13.47
CA GLY A 34 15.41 -2.69 -13.83
C GLY A 34 16.41 -2.13 -14.85
N HIS A 35 17.29 -2.99 -15.39
CA HIS A 35 18.25 -2.68 -16.43
C HIS A 35 18.40 -3.86 -17.38
N ASN A 36 18.79 -3.62 -18.63
CA ASN A 36 19.02 -4.67 -19.62
C ASN A 36 20.12 -5.64 -19.15
N ASP A 37 19.77 -6.93 -19.03
CA ASP A 37 20.64 -8.04 -18.61
C ASP A 37 21.06 -8.96 -19.78
N THR A 38 20.79 -8.53 -21.03
CA THR A 38 21.11 -9.28 -22.25
C THR A 38 22.60 -9.16 -22.58
N LEU A 39 23.32 -10.26 -22.35
CA LEU A 39 24.72 -10.44 -22.73
C LEU A 39 24.85 -11.65 -23.66
N ALA A 40 25.86 -11.63 -24.55
CA ALA A 40 26.12 -12.72 -25.47
C ALA A 40 26.28 -14.08 -24.75
N SER A 41 27.04 -14.08 -23.66
CA SER A 41 27.26 -15.26 -22.81
C SER A 41 26.00 -15.77 -22.10
N ASN A 42 25.01 -14.90 -21.85
CA ASN A 42 23.76 -15.27 -21.20
C ASN A 42 22.78 -15.89 -22.21
N GLU A 43 22.72 -15.34 -23.43
CA GLU A 43 21.91 -15.89 -24.51
C GLU A 43 22.44 -17.23 -25.04
N GLU A 44 23.76 -17.36 -25.17
CA GLU A 44 24.42 -18.63 -25.53
C GLU A 44 24.11 -19.70 -24.48
N PHE A 45 24.31 -19.37 -23.20
CA PHE A 45 23.99 -20.27 -22.09
C PHE A 45 22.51 -20.65 -22.03
N LEU A 46 21.58 -19.74 -22.38
CA LEU A 46 20.16 -20.06 -22.45
C LEU A 46 19.88 -21.14 -23.51
N ILE A 47 20.52 -21.08 -24.68
CA ILE A 47 20.36 -22.10 -25.73
C ILE A 47 20.95 -23.43 -25.25
N ASP A 48 22.18 -23.42 -24.74
CA ASP A 48 22.85 -24.63 -24.22
C ASP A 48 22.03 -25.31 -23.12
N PHE A 49 21.49 -24.51 -22.19
CA PHE A 49 20.64 -24.99 -21.10
C PHE A 49 19.36 -25.66 -21.62
N VAL A 50 18.74 -25.10 -22.66
CA VAL A 50 17.54 -25.69 -23.29
C VAL A 50 17.90 -26.96 -24.05
N ILE A 51 19.02 -27.00 -24.78
CA ILE A 51 19.50 -28.20 -25.48
C ILE A 51 19.76 -29.33 -24.47
N GLN A 52 20.53 -29.07 -23.41
CA GLN A 52 20.82 -30.07 -22.39
C GLN A 52 19.53 -30.57 -21.71
N SER A 53 18.61 -29.65 -21.40
CA SER A 53 17.31 -30.00 -20.83
C SER A 53 16.49 -30.89 -21.77
N LEU A 54 16.53 -30.65 -23.08
CA LEU A 54 15.85 -31.48 -24.09
C LEU A 54 16.49 -32.85 -24.21
N THR A 55 17.83 -32.95 -24.24
CA THR A 55 18.55 -34.23 -24.30
C THR A 55 18.15 -35.10 -23.13
N ARG A 56 18.24 -34.57 -21.90
CA ARG A 56 17.87 -35.29 -20.69
C ARG A 56 16.38 -35.64 -20.65
N PHE A 57 15.51 -34.76 -21.13
CA PHE A 57 14.08 -35.04 -21.18
C PHE A 57 13.76 -36.15 -22.20
N GLY A 58 14.40 -36.14 -23.37
CA GLY A 58 14.23 -37.16 -24.41
C GLY A 58 14.69 -38.55 -23.96
N GLU A 59 15.83 -38.64 -23.27
CA GLU A 59 16.32 -39.89 -22.66
C GLU A 59 15.36 -40.51 -21.63
N LEU A 60 14.57 -39.66 -20.97
CA LEU A 60 13.62 -40.05 -19.91
C LEU A 60 12.18 -40.18 -20.41
N SER A 61 11.94 -39.87 -21.68
CA SER A 61 10.62 -39.94 -22.32
C SER A 61 10.52 -41.18 -23.23
N GLY A 62 9.33 -41.52 -23.70
CA GLY A 62 9.15 -42.68 -24.60
C GLY A 62 9.89 -42.52 -25.93
N GLU A 63 10.06 -43.60 -26.70
CA GLU A 63 10.78 -43.60 -27.99
C GLU A 63 10.24 -42.53 -28.96
N ASP A 64 8.91 -42.36 -29.02
CA ASP A 64 8.27 -41.37 -29.88
C ASP A 64 8.58 -39.92 -29.46
N ASP A 65 8.57 -39.63 -28.15
CA ASP A 65 8.91 -38.32 -27.59
C ASP A 65 10.38 -37.98 -27.85
N ASN A 66 11.28 -38.97 -27.71
CA ASN A 66 12.72 -38.79 -27.94
C ASN A 66 13.04 -38.41 -29.40
N VAL A 67 12.31 -38.98 -30.36
CA VAL A 67 12.42 -38.58 -31.77
C VAL A 67 12.07 -37.10 -31.92
N VAL A 68 10.98 -36.63 -31.29
CA VAL A 68 10.57 -35.22 -31.38
C VAL A 68 11.57 -34.29 -30.68
N THR A 69 12.10 -34.67 -29.51
CA THR A 69 13.11 -33.88 -28.81
C THR A 69 14.40 -33.76 -29.61
N ASN A 70 14.83 -34.80 -30.32
CA ASN A 70 15.99 -34.75 -31.20
C ASN A 70 15.81 -33.76 -32.36
N HIS A 71 14.62 -33.70 -32.97
CA HIS A 71 14.31 -32.67 -33.97
C HIS A 71 14.38 -31.25 -33.37
N CYS A 72 13.90 -31.06 -32.14
CA CYS A 72 14.04 -29.80 -31.43
C CYS A 72 15.51 -29.46 -31.12
N ILE A 73 16.33 -30.43 -30.73
CA ILE A 73 17.77 -30.22 -30.48
C ILE A 73 18.45 -29.76 -31.77
N SER A 74 18.24 -30.46 -32.90
CA SER A 74 18.82 -30.05 -34.19
C SER A 74 18.37 -28.65 -34.62
N LEU A 75 17.11 -28.27 -34.35
CA LEU A 75 16.62 -26.91 -34.60
C LEU A 75 17.40 -25.86 -33.78
N LEU A 76 17.70 -26.15 -32.51
CA LEU A 76 18.42 -25.24 -31.62
C LEU A 76 19.91 -25.16 -31.93
N GLU A 77 20.56 -26.28 -32.24
CA GLU A 77 21.95 -26.32 -32.69
C GLU A 77 22.12 -25.50 -33.98
N ASN A 78 21.21 -25.67 -34.95
CA ASN A 78 21.19 -24.84 -36.16
C ASN A 78 21.03 -23.34 -35.84
N THR A 79 20.24 -23.00 -34.82
CA THR A 79 20.01 -21.63 -34.38
C THR A 79 21.26 -21.02 -33.72
N GLN A 80 22.02 -21.83 -32.99
CA GLN A 80 23.27 -21.44 -32.33
C GLN A 80 24.39 -21.28 -33.36
N ASP A 81 24.57 -22.28 -34.25
CA ASP A 81 25.57 -22.28 -35.31
C ASP A 81 25.47 -21.06 -36.22
N ALA A 82 24.24 -20.61 -36.50
CA ALA A 82 23.95 -19.50 -37.40
C ALA A 82 24.47 -18.13 -36.88
N ARG A 83 24.92 -18.03 -35.63
CA ARG A 83 25.32 -16.79 -34.97
C ARG A 83 26.83 -16.67 -34.80
N ASP A 84 27.32 -15.43 -34.81
CA ASP A 84 28.69 -15.09 -34.41
C ASP A 84 28.80 -14.78 -32.91
N SER A 85 30.02 -14.52 -32.43
CA SER A 85 30.30 -14.22 -31.02
C SER A 85 29.62 -12.96 -30.47
N ASN A 86 29.01 -12.14 -31.33
CA ASN A 86 28.25 -10.95 -30.94
C ASN A 86 26.73 -11.17 -31.09
N LEU A 87 26.28 -12.43 -31.22
CA LEU A 87 24.89 -12.84 -31.39
C LEU A 87 24.24 -12.45 -32.73
N TYR A 88 25.01 -11.98 -33.70
CA TYR A 88 24.50 -11.65 -35.03
C TYR A 88 24.63 -12.82 -35.98
N LEU A 89 23.81 -12.86 -37.04
CA LEU A 89 23.96 -13.89 -38.06
C LEU A 89 25.32 -13.78 -38.78
N ASP A 90 25.91 -14.93 -39.08
CA ASP A 90 27.12 -15.07 -39.89
C ASP A 90 26.81 -15.67 -41.26
N SER A 91 27.35 -15.06 -42.32
CA SER A 91 27.03 -15.46 -43.70
C SER A 91 27.42 -16.91 -44.01
N ARG A 92 28.57 -17.37 -43.52
CA ARG A 92 29.03 -18.74 -43.77
C ARG A 92 28.17 -19.74 -43.00
N SER A 93 27.84 -19.43 -41.75
CA SER A 93 27.00 -20.27 -40.93
C SER A 93 25.56 -20.40 -41.45
N VAL A 94 24.94 -19.29 -41.86
CA VAL A 94 23.58 -19.33 -42.45
C VAL A 94 23.58 -20.09 -43.77
N GLN A 95 24.60 -19.91 -44.62
CA GLN A 95 24.74 -20.68 -45.86
C GLN A 95 24.88 -22.19 -45.60
N ASN A 96 25.64 -22.58 -44.58
CA ASN A 96 25.75 -23.98 -44.16
C ASN A 96 24.42 -24.52 -43.62
N SER A 97 23.67 -23.71 -42.88
CA SER A 97 22.32 -24.05 -42.41
C SER A 97 21.35 -24.26 -43.60
N PHE A 98 21.39 -23.42 -44.63
CA PHE A 98 20.58 -23.63 -45.86
C PHE A 98 20.96 -24.90 -46.61
N LYS A 99 22.25 -25.25 -46.63
CA LYS A 99 22.70 -26.52 -47.20
C LYS A 99 22.12 -27.71 -46.44
N ARG A 100 22.16 -27.70 -45.11
CA ARG A 100 21.54 -28.73 -44.26
C ARG A 100 20.03 -28.86 -44.51
N LEU A 101 19.33 -27.72 -44.58
CA LEU A 101 17.90 -27.68 -44.94
C LEU A 101 17.62 -28.29 -46.32
N SER A 102 18.56 -28.17 -47.27
CA SER A 102 18.43 -28.70 -48.63
C SER A 102 18.69 -30.20 -48.73
N GLU A 103 19.45 -30.76 -47.79
CA GLU A 103 19.87 -32.16 -47.79
C GLU A 103 18.93 -33.07 -46.99
N GLN A 104 18.42 -32.59 -45.86
CA GLN A 104 17.60 -33.39 -44.93
C GLN A 104 16.09 -33.14 -45.15
N ALA A 105 15.29 -34.21 -45.28
CA ALA A 105 13.83 -34.09 -45.30
C ALA A 105 13.31 -33.60 -43.95
N ASP A 106 12.22 -32.81 -43.95
CA ASP A 106 11.58 -32.22 -42.77
C ASP A 106 12.49 -31.34 -41.88
N ALA A 107 13.68 -30.98 -42.37
CA ALA A 107 14.60 -30.14 -41.63
C ALA A 107 14.04 -28.73 -41.41
N ALA A 108 14.28 -28.18 -40.21
CA ALA A 108 13.90 -26.84 -39.84
C ALA A 108 15.09 -26.07 -39.26
N SER A 109 15.11 -24.76 -39.48
CA SER A 109 16.08 -23.83 -38.90
C SER A 109 15.39 -22.56 -38.46
N MET A 110 15.87 -21.97 -37.38
CA MET A 110 15.28 -20.79 -36.77
C MET A 110 16.35 -19.71 -36.61
N TYR A 111 16.01 -18.48 -36.94
CA TYR A 111 16.95 -17.35 -36.97
C TYR A 111 16.41 -16.19 -36.12
N HIS A 112 17.28 -15.66 -35.26
CA HIS A 112 17.04 -14.44 -34.50
C HIS A 112 17.53 -13.25 -35.31
N ILE A 113 16.62 -12.43 -35.84
CA ILE A 113 16.98 -11.22 -36.57
C ILE A 113 17.02 -10.05 -35.58
N THR A 114 18.12 -10.00 -34.82
CA THR A 114 18.30 -9.18 -33.61
C THR A 114 17.87 -7.72 -33.78
N GLU A 115 18.43 -7.00 -34.76
CA GLU A 115 18.16 -5.56 -34.93
C GLU A 115 16.76 -5.26 -35.52
N GLN A 116 16.03 -6.27 -36.00
CA GLN A 116 14.66 -6.12 -36.53
C GLN A 116 13.59 -6.73 -35.62
N ASN A 117 13.91 -7.11 -34.37
CA ASN A 117 12.92 -7.62 -33.42
C ASN A 117 12.05 -8.78 -33.98
N ALA A 118 12.64 -9.65 -34.80
CA ALA A 118 11.89 -10.64 -35.55
C ALA A 118 12.51 -12.05 -35.47
N GLY A 119 11.63 -13.04 -35.44
CA GLY A 119 11.95 -14.45 -35.61
C GLY A 119 11.63 -14.88 -37.04
N LEU A 120 12.49 -15.74 -37.59
CA LEU A 120 12.26 -16.44 -38.85
C LEU A 120 12.44 -17.94 -38.61
N ILE A 121 11.45 -18.74 -38.98
CA ILE A 121 11.57 -20.20 -39.06
C ILE A 121 11.48 -20.59 -40.54
N ILE A 122 12.43 -21.42 -40.99
CA ILE A 122 12.41 -22.04 -42.32
C ILE A 122 12.25 -23.53 -42.11
N GLN A 123 11.20 -24.09 -42.68
CA GLN A 123 10.92 -25.53 -42.64
C GLN A 123 10.87 -26.09 -44.07
N ARG A 124 11.59 -27.19 -44.31
CA ARG A 124 11.47 -27.93 -45.57
C ARG A 124 10.18 -28.76 -45.57
N LEU A 125 9.44 -28.65 -46.67
CA LEU A 125 8.29 -29.48 -47.00
C LEU A 125 8.69 -30.44 -48.14
N GLU A 126 7.76 -31.30 -48.60
CA GLU A 126 8.05 -32.30 -49.63
C GLU A 126 8.58 -31.69 -50.94
N SER A 127 8.01 -30.57 -51.40
CA SER A 127 8.35 -29.93 -52.69
C SER A 127 8.68 -28.43 -52.61
N SER A 128 8.76 -27.90 -51.39
CA SER A 128 8.85 -26.46 -51.11
C SER A 128 9.44 -26.17 -49.73
N TYR A 129 9.59 -24.89 -49.40
CA TYR A 129 10.07 -24.40 -48.11
C TYR A 129 9.08 -23.39 -47.53
N SER A 130 8.66 -23.61 -46.28
CA SER A 130 7.84 -22.66 -45.53
C SER A 130 8.73 -21.63 -44.84
N PHE A 131 8.48 -20.35 -45.10
CA PHE A 131 9.10 -19.21 -44.44
C PHE A 131 8.10 -18.55 -43.48
N GLU A 132 8.38 -18.64 -42.20
CA GLU A 132 7.49 -18.22 -41.13
C GLU A 132 8.10 -17.06 -40.35
N THR A 133 7.50 -15.88 -40.44
CA THR A 133 8.02 -14.67 -39.77
C THR A 133 7.08 -14.15 -38.69
N PHE A 134 7.65 -13.63 -37.60
CA PHE A 134 6.88 -13.09 -36.49
C PHE A 134 7.69 -12.11 -35.63
N GLU A 135 6.98 -11.24 -34.92
CA GLU A 135 7.54 -10.29 -33.95
C GLU A 135 8.01 -11.01 -32.67
N LEU A 136 9.15 -10.61 -32.09
CA LEU A 136 9.64 -11.18 -30.83
C LEU A 136 9.20 -10.38 -29.60
N SER A 137 9.47 -9.09 -29.55
CA SER A 137 9.15 -8.24 -28.39
C SER A 137 8.08 -7.21 -28.75
N PRO A 138 6.97 -7.12 -28.00
CA PRO A 138 5.98 -6.09 -28.23
C PRO A 138 6.49 -4.72 -27.75
N THR A 139 5.89 -3.64 -28.24
CA THR A 139 6.20 -2.29 -27.78
C THR A 139 6.02 -2.13 -26.27
N ASN A 140 6.80 -1.23 -25.67
CA ASN A 140 6.71 -0.91 -24.24
C ASN A 140 5.27 -0.51 -23.85
N ARG A 141 4.60 0.25 -24.72
CA ARG A 141 3.19 0.62 -24.54
C ARG A 141 2.27 -0.59 -24.50
N ALA A 142 2.42 -1.54 -25.43
CA ALA A 142 1.60 -2.74 -25.46
C ALA A 142 1.82 -3.61 -24.21
N ALA A 143 3.07 -3.73 -23.74
CA ALA A 143 3.39 -4.43 -22.49
C ALA A 143 2.74 -3.77 -21.27
N MET A 144 2.84 -2.44 -21.13
CA MET A 144 2.33 -1.72 -19.96
C MET A 144 0.81 -1.49 -19.97
N ALA A 145 0.19 -1.28 -21.13
CA ALA A 145 -1.24 -0.95 -21.23
C ALA A 145 -2.15 -2.19 -21.14
N THR A 146 -1.62 -3.39 -21.37
CA THR A 146 -2.42 -4.61 -21.40
C THR A 146 -2.84 -5.05 -20.00
N LYS A 147 -4.15 -5.04 -19.74
CA LYS A 147 -4.72 -5.68 -18.55
C LYS A 147 -4.74 -7.20 -18.75
N GLY A 148 -4.03 -7.95 -17.91
CA GLY A 148 -4.00 -9.41 -17.95
C GLY A 148 -2.82 -9.99 -18.73
N ARG A 149 -3.04 -10.54 -19.93
CA ARG A 149 -2.01 -11.17 -20.77
C ARG A 149 -2.15 -10.72 -22.21
N LEU A 150 -1.01 -10.43 -22.86
CA LEU A 150 -0.97 -10.17 -24.29
C LEU A 150 -1.28 -11.47 -25.03
N ILE A 151 -2.25 -11.42 -25.94
CA ILE A 151 -2.60 -12.56 -26.79
C ILE A 151 -1.93 -12.34 -28.13
N ARG A 152 -0.98 -13.21 -28.48
CA ARG A 152 -0.17 -13.12 -29.70
C ARG A 152 -0.24 -14.44 -30.46
N GLU A 153 -0.28 -14.35 -31.78
CA GLU A 153 -0.37 -15.49 -32.68
C GLU A 153 0.96 -15.70 -33.40
N PHE A 154 1.39 -16.95 -33.50
CA PHE A 154 2.69 -17.31 -34.08
C PHE A 154 2.58 -18.47 -35.08
N PRO A 155 3.21 -18.36 -36.26
CA PRO A 155 3.85 -17.15 -36.79
C PRO A 155 2.82 -16.11 -37.25
N ALA A 156 3.28 -14.89 -37.56
CA ALA A 156 2.43 -13.81 -38.04
C ALA A 156 2.17 -13.93 -39.54
N THR A 157 3.16 -14.35 -40.31
CA THR A 157 3.00 -14.65 -41.74
C THR A 157 3.74 -15.92 -42.14
N ALA A 158 3.24 -16.59 -43.16
CA ALA A 158 3.86 -17.77 -43.75
C ALA A 158 3.85 -17.67 -45.29
N THR A 159 4.98 -18.00 -45.91
CA THR A 159 5.12 -18.00 -47.38
C THR A 159 5.85 -19.26 -47.81
N GLU A 160 5.27 -19.97 -48.77
CA GLU A 160 5.81 -21.19 -49.33
C GLU A 160 6.60 -20.88 -50.61
N VAL A 161 7.87 -21.26 -50.66
CA VAL A 161 8.76 -21.07 -51.83
C VAL A 161 9.13 -22.43 -52.40
N TYR A 162 8.99 -22.61 -53.72
CA TYR A 162 9.28 -23.90 -54.35
C TYR A 162 10.74 -24.30 -54.20
N ALA A 163 11.00 -25.61 -54.08
CA ALA A 163 12.36 -26.12 -53.88
C ALA A 163 13.30 -25.74 -55.03
N LYS A 164 12.80 -25.62 -56.26
CA LYS A 164 13.59 -25.18 -57.43
C LYS A 164 14.16 -23.75 -57.25
N ASP A 165 13.40 -22.87 -56.59
CA ASP A 165 13.72 -21.46 -56.43
C ASP A 165 14.61 -21.27 -55.19
N PHE A 166 14.28 -21.94 -54.09
CA PHE A 166 15.11 -21.92 -52.88
C PHE A 166 16.48 -22.57 -53.08
N ASN A 167 16.57 -23.68 -53.83
CA ASN A 167 17.84 -24.37 -54.09
C ASN A 167 18.70 -23.68 -55.16
N ASN A 168 18.22 -22.57 -55.74
CA ASN A 168 19.04 -21.75 -56.61
C ASN A 168 20.14 -21.06 -55.79
N SER A 169 21.41 -21.29 -56.14
CA SER A 169 22.55 -20.73 -55.40
C SER A 169 22.55 -19.20 -55.34
N CYS A 170 22.10 -18.53 -56.41
CA CYS A 170 21.99 -17.07 -56.43
C CYS A 170 20.90 -16.56 -55.49
N PHE A 171 19.76 -17.27 -55.42
CA PHE A 171 18.68 -16.95 -54.48
C PHE A 171 19.17 -17.07 -53.03
N GLN A 172 19.82 -18.18 -52.68
CA GLN A 172 20.39 -18.38 -51.34
C GLN A 172 21.42 -17.33 -50.99
N GLU A 173 22.34 -16.99 -51.91
CA GLU A 173 23.36 -15.97 -51.66
C GLU A 173 22.75 -14.60 -51.33
N VAL A 174 21.73 -14.19 -52.08
CA VAL A 174 21.02 -12.91 -51.84
C VAL A 174 20.26 -12.96 -50.51
N LEU A 175 19.56 -14.06 -50.23
CA LEU A 175 18.80 -14.23 -49.00
C LEU A 175 19.73 -14.24 -47.77
N VAL A 176 20.86 -14.93 -47.81
CA VAL A 176 21.88 -14.92 -46.75
C VAL A 176 22.40 -13.51 -46.50
N LYS A 177 22.78 -12.79 -47.56
CA LYS A 177 23.22 -11.39 -47.44
C LYS A 177 22.14 -10.49 -46.83
N ALA A 178 20.88 -10.68 -47.21
CA ALA A 178 19.75 -9.94 -46.65
C ALA A 178 19.56 -10.23 -45.16
N LEU A 179 19.51 -11.50 -44.76
CA LEU A 179 19.32 -11.90 -43.36
C LEU A 179 20.47 -11.44 -42.46
N VAL A 180 21.72 -11.58 -42.91
CA VAL A 180 22.89 -11.09 -42.16
C VAL A 180 22.87 -9.57 -42.02
N LYS A 181 22.49 -8.86 -43.08
CA LYS A 181 22.36 -7.39 -43.04
C LYS A 181 21.25 -6.95 -42.09
N MET A 182 20.06 -7.56 -42.18
CA MET A 182 18.93 -7.28 -41.30
C MET A 182 19.25 -7.58 -39.83
N SER A 183 20.01 -8.65 -39.56
CA SER A 183 20.45 -9.02 -38.21
C SER A 183 21.37 -7.97 -37.58
N ARG A 184 22.17 -7.23 -38.37
CA ARG A 184 23.22 -6.31 -37.89
C ARG A 184 22.91 -4.82 -38.00
N GLN A 185 22.00 -4.44 -38.89
CA GLN A 185 21.74 -3.04 -39.21
C GLN A 185 20.34 -2.62 -38.74
N ALA A 186 20.28 -1.80 -37.70
CA ALA A 186 19.05 -1.11 -37.34
C ALA A 186 18.54 -0.21 -38.48
N VAL A 187 17.22 -0.16 -38.66
CA VAL A 187 16.56 0.72 -39.63
C VAL A 187 15.86 1.85 -38.86
N ALA A 188 16.29 3.08 -39.08
CA ALA A 188 15.83 4.25 -38.32
C ALA A 188 14.31 4.48 -38.43
N GLU A 189 13.72 4.16 -39.59
CA GLU A 189 12.29 4.29 -39.86
C GLU A 189 11.44 3.28 -39.09
N MET A 190 12.04 2.18 -38.63
CA MET A 190 11.38 1.14 -37.85
C MET A 190 11.51 1.35 -36.35
N GLN A 191 12.27 2.36 -35.92
CA GLN A 191 12.31 2.76 -34.52
C GLN A 191 11.07 3.61 -34.21
N PRO A 192 10.32 3.29 -33.14
CA PRO A 192 9.23 4.15 -32.68
C PRO A 192 9.75 5.56 -32.51
N LYS A 193 9.04 6.54 -33.06
CA LYS A 193 9.45 7.93 -32.91
C LYS A 193 8.78 8.55 -31.71
N VAL A 194 9.57 9.14 -30.83
CA VAL A 194 9.09 9.97 -29.74
C VAL A 194 9.29 11.42 -30.11
N ARG A 195 8.33 12.25 -29.72
CA ARG A 195 8.47 13.69 -29.86
C ARG A 195 9.35 14.20 -28.72
N LYS A 196 10.61 14.51 -29.04
CA LYS A 196 11.56 15.16 -28.13
C LYS A 196 11.88 16.54 -28.73
N ALA A 197 11.75 17.60 -27.93
CA ALA A 197 11.99 18.98 -28.40
C ALA A 197 11.25 19.32 -29.73
N GLN A 198 9.98 18.89 -29.85
CA GLN A 198 9.13 19.01 -31.05
C GLN A 198 9.60 18.34 -32.34
N GLN A 199 10.77 17.70 -32.34
CA GLN A 199 11.22 16.86 -33.44
C GLN A 199 10.91 15.40 -33.13
N MET A 200 10.61 14.64 -34.18
CA MET A 200 10.44 13.20 -34.06
C MET A 200 11.83 12.58 -34.03
N HIS A 201 12.23 12.10 -32.86
CA HIS A 201 13.47 11.37 -32.67
C HIS A 201 13.15 9.90 -32.54
N ASN A 202 14.06 9.04 -32.99
CA ASN A 202 13.98 7.62 -32.71
C ASN A 202 14.02 7.43 -31.19
N GLU A 203 13.04 6.70 -30.66
CA GLU A 203 13.03 6.22 -29.29
C GLU A 203 13.80 4.92 -29.25
N ASP A 204 15.13 5.04 -29.18
CA ASP A 204 16.05 3.91 -29.14
C ASP A 204 15.84 2.99 -27.90
N ARG A 205 14.93 3.35 -26.98
CA ARG A 205 14.57 2.59 -25.77
C ARG A 205 13.29 1.76 -25.92
N ASP A 206 12.58 1.88 -27.04
CA ASP A 206 11.40 1.06 -27.35
C ASP A 206 11.75 -0.02 -28.38
N THR A 207 10.86 -0.97 -28.62
CA THR A 207 11.14 -2.10 -29.52
C THR A 207 11.06 -1.70 -30.99
N THR A 208 12.00 -2.19 -31.80
CA THR A 208 11.97 -2.02 -33.26
C THR A 208 10.71 -2.67 -33.84
N ASP A 209 10.02 -1.97 -34.76
CA ASP A 209 8.92 -2.54 -35.53
C ASP A 209 9.46 -3.63 -36.49
N PRO A 210 8.92 -4.86 -36.48
CA PRO A 210 9.50 -6.00 -37.21
C PRO A 210 9.25 -6.00 -38.72
N ARG A 211 8.63 -4.95 -39.28
CA ARG A 211 8.22 -4.83 -40.68
C ARG A 211 9.29 -5.14 -41.73
N ILE A 212 10.56 -4.91 -41.43
CA ILE A 212 11.65 -5.27 -42.35
C ILE A 212 11.69 -6.78 -42.62
N VAL A 213 11.30 -7.58 -41.64
CA VAL A 213 11.20 -9.04 -41.76
C VAL A 213 9.77 -9.47 -42.04
N THR A 214 8.78 -8.97 -41.30
CA THR A 214 7.39 -9.46 -41.41
C THR A 214 6.66 -8.96 -42.65
N GLU A 215 7.02 -7.79 -43.19
CA GLU A 215 6.40 -7.22 -44.40
C GLU A 215 7.36 -7.22 -45.60
N LEU A 216 8.54 -6.60 -45.48
CA LEU A 216 9.46 -6.42 -46.61
C LEU A 216 10.06 -7.75 -47.10
N LEU A 217 10.71 -8.52 -46.22
CA LEU A 217 11.24 -9.84 -46.59
C LEU A 217 10.12 -10.77 -47.07
N THR A 218 8.99 -10.82 -46.35
CA THR A 218 7.82 -11.59 -46.76
C THR A 218 7.32 -11.20 -48.16
N SER A 219 7.31 -9.91 -48.51
CA SER A 219 6.90 -9.45 -49.83
C SER A 219 7.86 -9.92 -50.93
N PHE A 220 9.18 -9.94 -50.68
CA PHE A 220 10.15 -10.53 -51.61
C PHE A 220 9.94 -12.03 -51.77
N LEU A 221 9.70 -12.76 -50.67
CA LEU A 221 9.45 -14.20 -50.71
C LEU A 221 8.18 -14.54 -51.48
N ARG A 222 7.11 -13.73 -51.35
CA ARG A 222 5.87 -13.86 -52.13
C ARG A 222 6.06 -13.63 -53.63
N GLY A 223 7.11 -12.93 -54.04
CA GLY A 223 7.46 -12.82 -55.46
C GLY A 223 8.01 -14.13 -56.04
N ALA A 224 8.59 -14.99 -55.20
CA ALA A 224 9.18 -16.28 -55.56
C ALA A 224 8.34 -17.48 -55.09
N GLY A 225 7.19 -17.23 -54.47
CA GLY A 225 6.39 -18.24 -53.76
C GLY A 225 4.95 -17.81 -53.58
N THR A 226 4.20 -18.52 -52.75
CA THR A 226 2.78 -18.24 -52.48
C THR A 226 2.53 -18.10 -50.98
N PRO A 227 1.68 -17.15 -50.54
CA PRO A 227 1.19 -17.14 -49.16
C PRO A 227 0.53 -18.49 -48.82
N THR A 228 0.81 -19.01 -47.64
CA THR A 228 0.24 -20.29 -47.19
C THR A 228 -0.35 -20.15 -45.79
N GLU A 229 -1.39 -20.92 -45.49
CA GLU A 229 -1.95 -20.99 -44.15
C GLU A 229 -1.31 -22.15 -43.39
N ILE A 230 -0.78 -21.85 -42.22
CA ILE A 230 -0.18 -22.86 -41.34
C ILE A 230 -0.86 -22.86 -39.99
N LYS A 231 -0.81 -24.00 -39.31
CA LYS A 231 -1.37 -24.14 -37.97
C LYS A 231 -0.61 -23.26 -36.99
N ALA A 232 -1.16 -22.08 -36.71
CA ALA A 232 -0.59 -21.12 -35.78
C ALA A 232 -0.80 -21.56 -34.33
N VAL A 233 0.06 -21.07 -33.43
CA VAL A 233 -0.11 -21.21 -31.98
C VAL A 233 -0.40 -19.84 -31.38
N GLN A 234 -1.50 -19.78 -30.63
CA GLN A 234 -1.83 -18.60 -29.84
C GLN A 234 -1.15 -18.71 -28.47
N LYS A 235 -0.34 -17.71 -28.11
CA LYS A 235 0.30 -17.62 -26.79
C LYS A 235 -0.22 -16.43 -26.03
N ARG A 236 -0.54 -16.66 -24.76
CA ARG A 236 -0.75 -15.61 -23.74
C ARG A 236 0.62 -15.22 -23.17
N THR A 237 1.26 -14.20 -23.72
CA THR A 237 2.56 -13.72 -23.25
C THR A 237 2.39 -12.78 -22.06
N ARG A 238 3.28 -12.92 -21.07
CA ARG A 238 3.41 -11.99 -19.94
C ARG A 238 4.71 -11.24 -20.16
N GLU A 239 4.57 -9.95 -20.44
CA GLU A 239 5.67 -9.03 -20.70
C GLU A 239 5.63 -7.92 -19.64
N GLU A 240 6.80 -7.48 -19.22
CA GLU A 240 6.97 -6.40 -18.25
C GLU A 240 8.14 -5.53 -18.71
N VAL A 241 8.02 -4.22 -18.46
CA VAL A 241 9.08 -3.24 -18.71
C VAL A 241 9.47 -2.67 -17.35
N SER A 242 10.67 -2.97 -16.89
CA SER A 242 11.17 -2.49 -15.60
C SER A 242 12.35 -1.56 -15.81
N TRP A 243 12.26 -0.35 -15.26
CA TRP A 243 13.30 0.66 -15.41
C TRP A 243 13.74 1.16 -14.03
N ASN A 244 15.05 1.12 -13.78
CA ASN A 244 15.67 1.63 -12.57
C ASN A 244 16.96 2.38 -12.93
N ASN A 245 16.84 3.68 -13.18
CA ASN A 245 17.94 4.61 -13.45
C ASN A 245 19.02 4.08 -14.43
N SER A 246 18.56 3.35 -15.46
CA SER A 246 19.40 2.68 -16.45
C SER A 246 19.20 3.30 -17.84
N ARG A 247 20.15 3.08 -18.76
CA ARG A 247 20.03 3.57 -20.15
C ARG A 247 18.88 2.87 -20.87
N ASP A 248 18.88 1.54 -20.78
CA ASP A 248 17.92 0.65 -21.42
C ASP A 248 17.17 -0.09 -20.31
N ALA A 249 15.84 -0.07 -20.39
CA ALA A 249 14.99 -0.78 -19.44
C ALA A 249 15.21 -2.30 -19.56
N TRP A 250 14.89 -3.03 -18.49
CA TRP A 250 14.75 -4.47 -18.60
C TRP A 250 13.47 -4.80 -19.35
N THR A 251 13.59 -5.62 -20.38
CA THR A 251 12.49 -6.28 -21.10
C THR A 251 12.77 -7.77 -21.15
N ARG A 252 11.73 -8.58 -21.29
CA ARG A 252 11.90 -10.03 -21.43
C ARG A 252 12.69 -10.37 -22.70
N SER A 253 13.52 -11.40 -22.61
CA SER A 253 14.42 -11.84 -23.70
C SER A 253 13.65 -12.18 -24.99
N PRO A 254 13.94 -11.50 -26.12
CA PRO A 254 13.38 -11.84 -27.43
C PRO A 254 13.76 -13.26 -27.86
N LEU A 255 15.00 -13.66 -27.58
CA LEU A 255 15.49 -15.01 -27.83
C LEU A 255 14.67 -16.05 -27.07
N TRP A 256 14.36 -15.80 -25.81
CA TRP A 256 13.56 -16.74 -25.03
C TRP A 256 12.16 -16.98 -25.64
N LEU A 257 11.54 -15.94 -26.20
CA LEU A 257 10.28 -16.14 -26.93
C LEU A 257 10.48 -16.95 -28.20
N LEU A 258 11.54 -16.65 -28.98
CA LEU A 258 11.90 -17.38 -30.19
C LEU A 258 12.03 -18.89 -29.90
N LEU A 259 12.80 -19.26 -28.88
CA LEU A 259 12.96 -20.65 -28.43
C LEU A 259 11.61 -21.28 -28.05
N ARG A 260 10.80 -20.58 -27.26
CA ARG A 260 9.48 -21.09 -26.84
C ARG A 260 8.50 -21.27 -27.99
N VAL A 261 8.55 -20.43 -29.01
CA VAL A 261 7.70 -20.53 -30.21
C VAL A 261 8.20 -21.67 -31.08
N GLY A 262 9.49 -21.70 -31.41
CA GLY A 262 10.11 -22.75 -32.23
C GLY A 262 9.89 -24.16 -31.66
N LEU A 263 10.12 -24.35 -30.35
CA LEU A 263 9.89 -25.64 -29.70
C LEU A 263 8.43 -26.05 -29.71
N GLN A 264 7.50 -25.13 -29.43
CA GLN A 264 6.07 -25.46 -29.43
C GLN A 264 5.60 -25.80 -30.84
N LEU A 265 5.98 -25.02 -31.85
CA LEU A 265 5.59 -25.29 -33.24
C LEU A 265 6.12 -26.64 -33.72
N THR A 266 7.40 -26.92 -33.45
CA THR A 266 8.03 -28.19 -33.80
C THR A 266 7.32 -29.37 -33.13
N MET A 267 7.11 -29.31 -31.81
CA MET A 267 6.46 -30.40 -31.06
C MET A 267 4.98 -30.57 -31.43
N VAL A 268 4.25 -29.49 -31.75
CA VAL A 268 2.81 -29.59 -32.07
C VAL A 268 2.55 -30.06 -33.50
N ARG A 269 3.48 -29.77 -34.42
CA ARG A 269 3.34 -30.11 -35.85
C ARG A 269 4.00 -31.42 -36.22
N HIS A 270 4.92 -31.94 -35.40
CA HIS A 270 5.53 -33.24 -35.64
C HIS A 270 4.47 -34.37 -35.56
N PRO A 271 4.47 -35.36 -36.47
CA PRO A 271 3.44 -36.42 -36.49
C PRO A 271 3.31 -37.22 -35.19
N ARG A 272 4.44 -37.39 -34.48
CA ARG A 272 4.52 -38.07 -33.17
C ARG A 272 4.47 -37.11 -31.97
N GLY A 273 4.34 -35.81 -32.23
CA GLY A 273 4.41 -34.79 -31.21
C GLY A 273 3.03 -34.37 -30.70
N SER A 274 3.01 -33.57 -29.63
CA SER A 274 1.77 -33.03 -29.09
C SER A 274 1.97 -31.70 -28.37
N GLN A 275 0.86 -30.98 -28.18
CA GLN A 275 0.81 -29.80 -27.32
C GLN A 275 1.15 -30.16 -25.85
N GLU A 276 0.84 -31.38 -25.45
CA GLU A 276 1.09 -31.87 -24.09
C GLU A 276 2.58 -32.15 -23.86
N LEU A 277 3.26 -32.74 -24.84
CA LEU A 277 4.72 -32.94 -24.84
C LEU A 277 5.47 -31.62 -24.58
N TYR A 278 5.09 -30.55 -25.29
CA TYR A 278 5.67 -29.22 -25.05
C TYR A 278 5.45 -28.74 -23.61
N LYS A 279 4.26 -28.94 -23.04
CA LYS A 279 4.00 -28.50 -21.67
C LYS A 279 4.78 -29.31 -20.65
N ARG A 280 4.88 -30.65 -20.81
CA ARG A 280 5.69 -31.55 -19.97
C ARG A 280 7.15 -31.09 -19.97
N PHE A 281 7.73 -30.87 -21.15
CA PHE A 281 9.10 -30.35 -21.30
C PHE A 281 9.30 -29.00 -20.61
N MET A 282 8.35 -28.06 -20.75
CA MET A 282 8.46 -26.73 -20.11
C MET A 282 8.49 -26.82 -18.57
N VAL A 283 7.83 -27.81 -17.96
CA VAL A 283 7.93 -28.03 -16.51
C VAL A 283 9.26 -28.67 -16.15
N PHE A 284 9.68 -29.68 -16.92
CA PHE A 284 10.97 -30.36 -16.73
C PHE A 284 12.15 -29.39 -16.80
N MET A 285 12.19 -28.50 -17.80
CA MET A 285 13.23 -27.48 -17.95
C MET A 285 13.27 -26.52 -16.75
N ILE A 286 12.11 -26.10 -16.22
CA ILE A 286 12.07 -25.24 -15.02
C ILE A 286 12.58 -26.00 -13.79
N ALA A 287 12.31 -27.31 -13.69
CA ALA A 287 12.88 -28.16 -12.64
C ALA A 287 14.41 -28.27 -12.76
N GLN A 288 14.97 -28.41 -13.96
CA GLN A 288 16.44 -28.37 -14.15
C GLN A 288 17.03 -27.02 -13.68
N ALA A 289 16.33 -25.91 -13.92
CA ALA A 289 16.77 -24.59 -13.42
C ALA A 289 16.70 -24.49 -11.88
N LEU A 290 15.69 -25.10 -11.24
CA LEU A 290 15.61 -25.23 -9.79
C LEU A 290 16.78 -26.06 -9.24
N GLN A 291 17.14 -27.15 -9.91
CA GLN A 291 18.29 -27.97 -9.52
C GLN A 291 19.58 -27.13 -9.50
N LEU A 292 19.85 -26.36 -10.55
CA LEU A 292 20.99 -25.43 -10.61
C LEU A 292 20.95 -24.38 -9.48
N ALA A 293 19.78 -23.85 -9.14
CA ALA A 293 19.63 -22.89 -8.04
C ALA A 293 19.91 -23.51 -6.66
N CYS A 294 19.52 -24.76 -6.45
CA CYS A 294 19.88 -25.50 -5.23
C CYS A 294 21.38 -25.76 -5.15
N GLU A 295 22.01 -26.19 -6.25
CA GLU A 295 23.46 -26.44 -6.32
C GLU A 295 24.29 -25.17 -6.09
N LYS A 296 23.81 -24.01 -6.58
CA LYS A 296 24.42 -22.70 -6.35
C LYS A 296 24.11 -22.07 -5.00
N SER A 297 23.37 -22.75 -4.14
CA SER A 297 22.95 -22.23 -2.84
C SER A 297 22.25 -20.87 -2.93
N SER A 298 21.41 -20.67 -3.96
CA SER A 298 20.62 -19.44 -4.15
C SER A 298 19.74 -19.12 -2.95
N SER A 299 19.22 -17.89 -2.87
CA SER A 299 18.35 -17.46 -1.76
C SER A 299 17.11 -18.36 -1.62
N SER A 300 16.60 -18.46 -0.40
CA SER A 300 15.40 -19.27 -0.11
C SER A 300 14.18 -18.79 -0.91
N GLU A 301 14.09 -17.48 -1.19
CA GLU A 301 13.06 -16.88 -2.03
C GLU A 301 13.14 -17.37 -3.49
N VAL A 302 14.32 -17.38 -4.10
CA VAL A 302 14.52 -17.86 -5.49
C VAL A 302 14.10 -19.33 -5.62
N ILE A 303 14.56 -20.18 -4.69
CA ILE A 303 14.23 -21.61 -4.65
C ILE A 303 12.71 -21.80 -4.50
N HIS A 304 12.10 -21.08 -3.54
CA HIS A 304 10.65 -21.17 -3.31
C HIS A 304 9.82 -20.74 -4.51
N LEU A 305 10.16 -19.62 -5.17
CA LEU A 305 9.44 -19.13 -6.34
C LEU A 305 9.54 -20.08 -7.54
N MET A 306 10.71 -20.70 -7.74
CA MET A 306 10.89 -21.74 -8.76
C MET A 306 10.03 -22.97 -8.44
N MET A 307 10.04 -23.46 -7.20
CA MET A 307 9.18 -24.57 -6.74
C MET A 307 7.70 -24.25 -6.93
N ALA A 308 7.23 -23.07 -6.50
CA ALA A 308 5.84 -22.65 -6.65
C ALA A 308 5.41 -22.60 -8.12
N LYS A 309 6.31 -22.16 -9.01
CA LYS A 309 6.05 -22.14 -10.45
C LYS A 309 5.97 -23.54 -11.06
N ILE A 310 6.78 -24.49 -10.59
CA ILE A 310 6.72 -25.90 -10.99
C ILE A 310 5.40 -26.50 -10.52
N SER A 311 5.08 -26.39 -9.23
CA SER A 311 3.82 -26.90 -8.66
C SER A 311 2.60 -26.35 -9.38
N GLY A 312 2.53 -25.02 -9.58
CA GLY A 312 1.42 -24.40 -10.29
C GLY A 312 1.33 -24.76 -11.78
N ARG A 313 2.41 -25.24 -12.41
CA ARG A 313 2.35 -25.79 -13.77
C ARG A 313 1.91 -27.24 -13.77
N LEU A 314 2.37 -28.07 -12.83
CA LEU A 314 1.90 -29.44 -12.65
C LEU A 314 0.38 -29.47 -12.42
N CYS A 315 -0.14 -28.61 -11.54
CA CYS A 315 -1.59 -28.48 -11.34
C CYS A 315 -2.37 -28.10 -12.60
N LYS A 316 -1.73 -27.39 -13.55
CA LYS A 316 -2.35 -27.00 -14.84
C LYS A 316 -2.29 -28.11 -15.89
N LEU A 317 -1.42 -29.09 -15.73
CA LEU A 317 -1.36 -30.24 -16.63
C LEU A 317 -2.50 -31.23 -16.35
N GLY A 318 -3.02 -31.26 -15.12
CA GLY A 318 -4.17 -32.10 -14.77
C GLY A 318 -3.75 -33.57 -14.59
N ASP A 319 -4.41 -34.48 -15.31
CA ASP A 319 -4.13 -35.92 -15.28
C ASP A 319 -2.78 -36.22 -15.95
N ILE A 320 -1.70 -36.14 -15.17
CA ILE A 320 -0.33 -36.42 -15.63
C ILE A 320 -0.10 -37.93 -15.57
N GLU A 321 0.27 -38.53 -16.70
CA GLU A 321 0.76 -39.91 -16.75
C GLU A 321 2.08 -40.03 -15.97
N ASP A 322 2.15 -40.99 -15.06
CA ASP A 322 3.35 -41.26 -14.30
C ASP A 322 4.46 -41.77 -15.24
N GLY A 323 5.69 -41.29 -15.03
CA GLY A 323 6.81 -41.61 -15.91
C GLY A 323 8.17 -41.10 -15.41
N PRO A 324 9.29 -41.57 -15.99
CA PRO A 324 10.63 -41.28 -15.48
C PRO A 324 10.96 -39.80 -15.37
N TRP A 325 10.52 -38.99 -16.34
CA TRP A 325 10.68 -37.52 -16.32
C TRP A 325 10.00 -36.86 -15.11
N LEU A 326 8.84 -37.39 -14.67
CA LEU A 326 8.08 -36.85 -13.54
C LEU A 326 8.74 -37.22 -12.20
N HIS A 327 9.32 -38.41 -12.10
CA HIS A 327 10.12 -38.81 -10.93
C HIS A 327 11.33 -37.88 -10.73
N VAL A 328 12.04 -37.53 -11.81
CA VAL A 328 13.15 -36.56 -11.73
C VAL A 328 12.67 -35.20 -11.20
N ILE A 329 11.52 -34.71 -11.66
CA ILE A 329 10.93 -33.46 -11.13
C ILE A 329 10.60 -33.60 -9.65
N LYS A 330 9.99 -34.73 -9.24
CA LYS A 330 9.63 -35.00 -7.84
C LYS A 330 10.87 -35.02 -6.94
N ASP A 331 11.96 -35.62 -7.40
CA ASP A 331 13.23 -35.67 -6.66
C ASP A 331 13.85 -34.29 -6.50
N ILE A 332 13.88 -33.49 -7.59
CA ILE A 332 14.40 -32.11 -7.55
C ILE A 332 13.56 -31.25 -6.58
N VAL A 333 12.23 -31.28 -6.69
CA VAL A 333 11.34 -30.50 -5.82
C VAL A 333 11.46 -30.95 -4.37
N SER A 334 11.57 -32.25 -4.13
CA SER A 334 11.75 -32.82 -2.78
C SER A 334 13.11 -32.44 -2.19
N SER A 335 14.18 -32.43 -3.00
CA SER A 335 15.51 -31.96 -2.61
C SER A 335 15.50 -30.46 -2.25
N ALA A 336 14.86 -29.64 -3.09
CA ALA A 336 14.68 -28.22 -2.83
C ALA A 336 13.85 -27.95 -1.55
N SER A 337 12.78 -28.70 -1.34
CA SER A 337 11.97 -28.62 -0.12
C SER A 337 12.76 -28.99 1.12
N ARG A 338 13.61 -30.03 1.03
CA ARG A 338 14.50 -30.43 2.12
C ARG A 338 15.53 -29.35 2.42
N ASN A 339 16.14 -28.76 1.39
CA ASN A 339 17.08 -27.65 1.53
C ASN A 339 16.44 -26.45 2.26
N LEU A 340 15.22 -26.06 1.88
CA LEU A 340 14.48 -24.99 2.56
C LEU A 340 14.16 -25.34 4.02
N LYS A 341 13.76 -26.59 4.29
CA LYS A 341 13.47 -27.07 5.64
C LYS A 341 14.71 -27.08 6.53
N GLU A 342 15.86 -27.53 6.02
CA GLU A 342 17.15 -27.50 6.73
C GLU A 342 17.58 -26.06 7.04
N ARG A 343 17.43 -25.13 6.08
CA ARG A 343 17.68 -23.70 6.33
C ARG A 343 16.78 -23.16 7.43
N TRP A 344 15.50 -23.53 7.44
CA TRP A 344 14.55 -23.12 8.48
C TRP A 344 14.93 -23.68 9.86
N ILE A 345 15.24 -24.98 9.95
CA ILE A 345 15.71 -25.62 11.20
C ILE A 345 16.97 -24.92 11.73
N ASN A 346 17.94 -24.60 10.86
CA ASN A 346 19.15 -23.88 11.26
C ASN A 346 18.85 -22.47 11.78
N ILE A 347 17.86 -21.78 11.22
CA ILE A 347 17.41 -20.46 11.72
C ILE A 347 16.76 -20.62 13.10
N GLN A 348 15.89 -21.63 13.27
CA GLN A 348 15.26 -21.93 14.56
C GLN A 348 16.32 -22.26 15.62
N GLN A 349 17.27 -23.14 15.32
CA GLN A 349 18.36 -23.51 16.25
C GLN A 349 19.29 -22.34 16.62
N ARG A 350 19.51 -21.39 15.70
CA ARG A 350 20.29 -20.17 16.01
C ARG A 350 19.55 -19.18 16.89
N HIS A 351 18.21 -19.24 16.89
CA HIS A 351 17.35 -18.33 17.66
C HIS A 351 16.77 -18.97 18.93
N GLU A 352 16.86 -20.29 19.10
CA GLU A 352 16.64 -20.98 20.36
C GLU A 352 17.85 -20.76 21.28
N GLN A 353 17.75 -19.83 22.24
CA GLN A 353 18.64 -19.90 23.40
C GLN A 353 18.28 -21.16 24.20
N PRO A 354 19.23 -22.07 24.51
CA PRO A 354 18.96 -23.13 25.44
C PRO A 354 18.68 -22.48 26.80
N LEU A 355 17.50 -22.71 27.36
CA LEU A 355 17.28 -22.47 28.79
C LEU A 355 18.28 -23.36 29.54
N ASP A 356 19.23 -22.74 30.24
CA ASP A 356 20.17 -23.45 31.11
C ASP A 356 19.43 -23.93 32.37
N LEU A 357 18.80 -25.09 32.24
CA LEU A 357 18.13 -25.78 33.34
C LEU A 357 19.15 -26.47 34.27
N GLY A 358 20.46 -26.43 33.98
CA GLY A 358 21.50 -26.95 34.86
C GLY A 358 21.55 -26.21 36.20
N VAL A 359 21.23 -24.92 36.19
CA VAL A 359 21.08 -24.09 37.39
C VAL A 359 19.97 -24.59 38.31
N LEU A 360 18.92 -25.22 37.76
CA LEU A 360 17.81 -25.79 38.55
C LEU A 360 18.19 -27.11 39.25
N ALA A 361 19.25 -27.79 38.80
CA ALA A 361 19.70 -29.05 39.40
C ALA A 361 20.50 -28.82 40.70
N GLU A 362 21.14 -27.64 40.84
CA GLU A 362 21.83 -27.21 42.08
C GLU A 362 20.95 -26.33 42.98
N PHE A 363 19.73 -26.00 42.53
CA PHE A 363 18.81 -25.10 43.22
C PHE A 363 18.20 -25.78 44.46
N LYS A 364 18.65 -25.37 45.64
CA LYS A 364 18.03 -25.76 46.92
C LYS A 364 16.89 -24.82 47.24
N PHE A 365 15.66 -25.33 47.16
CA PHE A 365 14.46 -24.56 47.49
C PHE A 365 14.48 -23.98 48.91
N GLU A 366 15.09 -24.68 49.86
CA GLU A 366 15.18 -24.27 51.27
C GLU A 366 16.03 -23.00 51.47
N ASP A 367 17.07 -22.80 50.64
CA ASP A 367 17.98 -21.63 50.74
C ASP A 367 17.31 -20.34 50.21
N HIS A 368 16.16 -20.46 49.56
CA HIS A 368 15.41 -19.35 48.95
C HIS A 368 14.00 -19.18 49.54
N THR A 369 13.64 -19.90 50.60
CA THR A 369 12.40 -19.66 51.35
C THR A 369 12.55 -18.63 52.46
N ASP A 370 13.78 -18.34 52.90
CA ASP A 370 14.09 -17.27 53.85
C ASP A 370 14.62 -16.04 53.11
N PHE A 371 13.72 -15.18 52.66
CA PHE A 371 14.09 -13.86 52.15
C PHE A 371 14.22 -12.87 53.31
N SER A 372 15.46 -12.51 53.66
CA SER A 372 15.72 -11.27 54.39
C SER A 372 15.84 -10.14 53.38
N LEU A 373 15.00 -9.11 53.51
CA LEU A 373 15.07 -7.88 52.71
C LEU A 373 15.65 -6.77 53.59
N PRO A 374 16.95 -6.80 53.94
CA PRO A 374 17.51 -5.90 54.94
C PRO A 374 17.36 -4.43 54.55
N GLU A 375 17.28 -4.10 53.25
CA GLU A 375 16.97 -2.74 52.79
C GLU A 375 15.51 -2.36 53.04
N LEU A 376 14.57 -3.29 52.85
CA LEU A 376 13.16 -3.10 53.22
C LEU A 376 13.01 -3.06 54.73
N ASP A 377 13.67 -3.93 55.49
CA ASP A 377 13.65 -3.95 56.96
C ASP A 377 14.28 -2.67 57.53
N THR A 378 15.37 -2.18 56.93
CA THR A 378 16.00 -0.90 57.28
C THR A 378 15.06 0.25 56.92
N PHE A 379 14.44 0.22 55.73
CA PHE A 379 13.43 1.21 55.33
C PHE A 379 12.25 1.22 56.30
N LEU A 380 11.70 0.06 56.65
CA LEU A 380 10.62 -0.12 57.63
C LEU A 380 11.05 0.37 59.02
N ALA A 381 12.29 0.10 59.45
CA ALA A 381 12.85 0.60 60.71
C ALA A 381 13.06 2.13 60.73
N THR A 382 13.16 2.80 59.58
CA THR A 382 13.18 4.27 59.51
C THR A 382 11.79 4.91 59.59
N ILE A 383 10.71 4.15 59.39
CA ILE A 383 9.34 4.68 59.35
C ILE A 383 8.91 5.33 60.67
N PRO A 384 9.19 4.76 61.86
CA PRO A 384 8.86 5.40 63.14
C PRO A 384 9.62 6.71 63.41
N HIS A 385 10.69 7.00 62.64
CA HIS A 385 11.57 8.16 62.84
C HIS A 385 11.40 9.22 61.75
N ARG A 386 10.47 9.03 60.81
CA ARG A 386 10.12 10.09 59.85
C ARG A 386 9.37 11.19 60.57
N GLN A 387 10.07 12.28 60.86
CA GLN A 387 9.43 13.56 61.16
C GLN A 387 8.46 13.88 60.02
N GLN A 388 7.26 14.37 60.36
CA GLN A 388 6.29 14.89 59.40
C GLN A 388 7.01 15.86 58.47
N LEU A 389 7.30 15.40 57.25
CA LEU A 389 7.78 16.26 56.19
C LEU A 389 6.59 17.11 55.75
N SER A 390 6.39 18.22 56.47
CA SER A 390 5.53 19.35 56.11
C SER A 390 6.09 20.10 54.90
N ALA A 391 6.46 19.36 53.86
CA ALA A 391 6.85 19.90 52.56
C ALA A 391 5.83 19.39 51.55
N THR A 392 4.65 20.02 51.56
CA THR A 392 3.72 20.01 50.44
C THR A 392 4.52 20.39 49.19
N LYS A 393 4.81 19.42 48.33
CA LYS A 393 5.33 19.72 46.99
C LYS A 393 4.23 20.50 46.28
N GLU A 394 4.49 21.78 46.04
CA GLU A 394 3.58 22.68 45.34
C GLU A 394 3.22 22.07 43.98
N PHE A 395 1.96 21.68 43.80
CA PHE A 395 1.46 21.13 42.54
C PHE A 395 1.52 22.21 41.47
N LYS A 396 2.29 21.95 40.40
CA LYS A 396 2.35 22.84 39.23
C LYS A 396 1.49 22.27 38.12
N ALA A 397 0.28 22.79 37.99
CA ALA A 397 -0.60 22.49 36.87
C ALA A 397 0.09 22.88 35.55
N LYS A 398 0.12 21.96 34.58
CA LYS A 398 0.56 22.28 33.21
C LYS A 398 -0.66 22.75 32.42
N PRO A 399 -0.74 24.03 32.00
CA PRO A 399 -1.84 24.49 31.15
C PRO A 399 -1.75 23.85 29.77
N ILE A 400 -2.91 23.57 29.14
CA ILE A 400 -3.00 23.03 27.77
C ILE A 400 -3.34 24.15 26.75
N ALA A 401 -3.69 25.34 27.24
CA ALA A 401 -4.05 26.52 26.45
C ALA A 401 -5.26 26.28 25.52
N LEU A 402 -6.33 25.67 26.06
CA LEU A 402 -7.56 25.37 25.32
C LEU A 402 -8.41 26.60 24.97
N ALA A 403 -8.23 27.72 25.68
CA ALA A 403 -8.92 28.97 25.41
C ALA A 403 -8.21 29.75 24.30
N LEU A 404 -8.65 29.55 23.05
CA LEU A 404 -8.11 30.20 21.87
C LEU A 404 -8.85 31.52 21.59
N ASP A 405 -8.09 32.58 21.29
CA ASP A 405 -8.65 33.90 20.94
C ASP A 405 -9.36 33.86 19.57
N PRO A 406 -10.63 34.29 19.45
CA PRO A 406 -11.36 34.30 18.19
C PRO A 406 -10.70 35.10 17.06
N PHE A 407 -9.91 36.12 17.40
CA PHE A 407 -9.28 37.02 16.42
C PHE A 407 -7.85 36.64 16.05
N THR A 408 -7.27 35.62 16.70
CA THR A 408 -5.90 35.17 16.47
C THR A 408 -5.89 33.72 15.99
N LEU A 409 -5.11 33.41 14.95
CA LEU A 409 -4.97 32.03 14.47
C LEU A 409 -4.36 31.13 15.55
N PRO A 410 -4.91 29.92 15.77
CA PRO A 410 -4.35 29.01 16.75
C PRO A 410 -2.97 28.48 16.31
N GLY A 411 -2.10 28.25 17.29
CA GLY A 411 -0.82 27.55 17.08
C GLY A 411 -0.95 26.06 17.38
N VAL A 412 -0.28 25.20 16.61
CA VAL A 412 -0.20 23.76 16.89
C VAL A 412 1.23 23.44 17.33
N ASN A 413 1.42 23.16 18.62
CA ASN A 413 2.73 22.84 19.18
C ASN A 413 3.03 21.35 18.97
N GLY A 414 3.79 21.02 17.92
CA GLY A 414 4.11 19.64 17.52
C GLY A 414 5.04 18.84 18.46
N SER A 415 4.92 19.00 19.78
CA SER A 415 5.74 18.25 20.75
C SER A 415 5.29 16.79 20.83
N VAL A 416 6.21 15.89 20.50
CA VAL A 416 5.98 14.46 20.22
C VAL A 416 5.59 13.62 21.45
N ASN A 417 5.73 14.15 22.67
CA ASN A 417 5.54 13.41 23.92
C ASN A 417 4.43 14.00 24.81
N ASN A 418 3.42 14.64 24.23
CA ASN A 418 2.31 15.22 25.00
C ASN A 418 1.09 14.30 25.01
N ASP A 419 0.76 13.72 26.15
CA ASP A 419 -0.48 12.95 26.38
C ASP A 419 -1.74 13.76 26.08
N ASN A 420 -1.61 15.09 25.97
CA ASN A 420 -2.69 16.04 25.74
C ASN A 420 -2.90 16.45 24.27
N ILE A 421 -2.12 15.93 23.31
CA ILE A 421 -2.21 16.34 21.90
C ILE A 421 -3.63 16.17 21.32
N SER A 422 -4.38 15.17 21.77
CA SER A 422 -5.77 14.96 21.37
C SER A 422 -6.69 16.13 21.72
N PHE A 423 -6.44 16.80 22.85
CA PHE A 423 -7.22 17.95 23.30
C PHE A 423 -6.81 19.24 22.61
N GLU A 424 -5.52 19.42 22.33
CA GLU A 424 -5.02 20.55 21.53
C GLU A 424 -5.62 20.54 20.12
N LEU A 425 -5.63 19.37 19.46
CA LEU A 425 -6.25 19.20 18.14
C LEU A 425 -7.77 19.48 18.19
N ALA A 426 -8.46 19.00 19.23
CA ALA A 426 -9.88 19.27 19.43
C ALA A 426 -10.18 20.77 19.63
N ALA A 427 -9.30 21.50 20.32
CA ALA A 427 -9.43 22.95 20.49
C ALA A 427 -9.27 23.69 19.16
N VAL A 428 -8.31 23.29 18.32
CA VAL A 428 -8.14 23.85 16.96
C VAL A 428 -9.36 23.58 16.09
N GLU A 429 -9.89 22.35 16.12
CA GLU A 429 -11.10 21.96 15.38
C GLU A 429 -12.32 22.78 15.83
N ALA A 430 -12.48 22.98 17.14
CA ALA A 430 -13.53 23.82 17.70
C ALA A 430 -13.35 25.30 17.36
N TRP A 431 -12.11 25.80 17.28
CA TRP A 431 -11.83 27.17 16.84
C TRP A 431 -12.20 27.37 15.37
N VAL A 432 -11.85 26.42 14.49
CA VAL A 432 -12.22 26.47 13.07
C VAL A 432 -13.74 26.47 12.91
N GLU A 433 -14.43 25.61 13.66
CA GLU A 433 -15.89 25.52 13.67
C GLU A 433 -16.58 26.83 14.05
N ASN A 434 -16.10 27.52 15.09
CA ASN A 434 -16.81 28.64 15.70
C ASN A 434 -16.29 30.03 15.28
N ASN A 435 -15.02 30.15 14.87
CA ASN A 435 -14.36 31.45 14.72
C ASN A 435 -13.79 31.71 13.32
N LEU A 436 -13.59 30.70 12.46
CA LEU A 436 -12.90 30.89 11.17
C LEU A 436 -13.61 31.88 10.25
N SER A 437 -14.95 31.85 10.19
CA SER A 437 -15.74 32.76 9.38
C SER A 437 -15.57 34.22 9.84
N THR A 438 -15.74 34.47 11.13
CA THR A 438 -15.56 35.79 11.75
C THR A 438 -14.12 36.28 11.58
N TRP A 439 -13.14 35.40 11.78
CA TRP A 439 -11.73 35.73 11.59
C TRP A 439 -11.43 36.14 10.15
N LEU A 440 -11.97 35.41 9.17
CA LEU A 440 -11.81 35.69 7.74
C LEU A 440 -12.36 37.08 7.40
N GLU A 441 -13.56 37.43 7.86
CA GLU A 441 -14.17 38.74 7.61
C GLU A 441 -13.29 39.92 8.04
N HIS A 442 -12.54 39.78 9.15
CA HIS A 442 -11.67 40.83 9.67
C HIS A 442 -10.29 40.91 8.99
N HIS A 443 -9.89 39.85 8.27
CA HIS A 443 -8.53 39.69 7.75
C HIS A 443 -8.44 39.53 6.22
N LEU A 444 -9.57 39.62 5.51
CA LEU A 444 -9.66 39.49 4.05
C LEU A 444 -8.67 40.38 3.28
N ASP A 445 -8.39 41.59 3.76
CA ASP A 445 -7.53 42.57 3.08
C ASP A 445 -6.02 42.32 3.26
N SER A 446 -5.63 41.41 4.15
CA SER A 446 -4.23 41.21 4.55
C SER A 446 -3.57 40.07 3.79
N ASP A 447 -2.59 40.39 2.92
CA ASP A 447 -1.78 39.40 2.21
C ASP A 447 -1.06 38.41 3.17
N GLN A 448 -0.69 38.86 4.39
CA GLN A 448 -0.02 37.99 5.37
C GLN A 448 -0.97 36.97 6.01
N SER A 449 -2.27 37.26 6.02
CA SER A 449 -3.27 36.41 6.66
C SER A 449 -3.50 35.10 5.88
N CYS A 450 -3.36 35.12 4.54
CA CYS A 450 -3.40 33.91 3.72
C CYS A 450 -2.21 32.98 4.01
N HIS A 451 -1.02 33.53 4.27
CA HIS A 451 0.15 32.75 4.68
C HIS A 451 -0.04 32.13 6.07
N GLY A 452 -0.67 32.88 7.00
CA GLY A 452 -1.04 32.38 8.32
C GLY A 452 -1.96 31.16 8.25
N LEU A 453 -3.02 31.22 7.43
CA LEU A 453 -3.94 30.09 7.23
C LEU A 453 -3.23 28.88 6.62
N ASN A 454 -2.35 29.07 5.63
CA ASN A 454 -1.57 27.97 5.06
C ASN A 454 -0.65 27.33 6.11
N THR A 455 0.00 28.14 6.93
CA THR A 455 0.84 27.65 8.04
C THR A 455 0.03 26.86 9.07
N LEU A 456 -1.17 27.33 9.41
CA LEU A 456 -2.11 26.60 10.27
C LEU A 456 -2.50 25.26 9.64
N LEU A 457 -2.89 25.26 8.36
CA LEU A 457 -3.27 24.05 7.63
C LEU A 457 -2.15 23.01 7.64
N GLU A 458 -0.92 23.41 7.32
CA GLU A 458 0.24 22.52 7.30
C GLU A 458 0.57 21.93 8.68
N HIS A 459 0.65 22.78 9.72
CA HIS A 459 0.96 22.31 11.08
C HIS A 459 -0.14 21.45 11.69
N TYR A 460 -1.41 21.81 11.45
CA TYR A 460 -2.55 21.01 11.87
C TYR A 460 -2.55 19.67 11.14
N HIS A 461 -2.38 19.65 9.82
CA HIS A 461 -2.34 18.41 9.05
C HIS A 461 -1.23 17.46 9.53
N ILE A 462 -0.01 17.95 9.70
CA ILE A 462 1.12 17.12 10.16
C ILE A 462 0.83 16.50 11.54
N SER A 463 0.31 17.30 12.47
CA SER A 463 0.05 16.87 13.84
C SER A 463 -1.15 15.92 13.92
N ALA A 464 -2.24 16.27 13.23
CA ALA A 464 -3.47 15.50 13.18
C ALA A 464 -3.31 14.19 12.41
N GLU A 465 -2.64 14.17 11.25
CA GLU A 465 -2.40 12.94 10.48
C GLU A 465 -1.62 11.94 11.32
N ARG A 466 -0.55 12.39 11.98
CA ARG A 466 0.29 11.55 12.83
C ARG A 466 -0.49 10.92 13.98
N TRP A 467 -1.43 11.66 14.59
CA TRP A 467 -2.19 11.20 15.75
C TRP A 467 -3.47 10.42 15.36
N TYR A 468 -4.13 10.80 14.28
CA TYR A 468 -5.41 10.22 13.84
C TYR A 468 -5.28 9.06 12.86
N THR A 469 -4.06 8.70 12.43
CA THR A 469 -3.84 7.50 11.63
C THR A 469 -4.40 6.26 12.34
N GLY A 470 -5.21 5.47 11.64
CA GLY A 470 -5.91 4.31 12.20
C GLY A 470 -7.21 4.63 12.97
N ARG A 471 -7.64 5.90 13.01
CA ARG A 471 -8.85 6.37 13.71
C ARG A 471 -9.81 7.05 12.72
N PRO A 472 -10.74 6.30 12.09
CA PRO A 472 -11.57 6.78 10.99
C PRO A 472 -12.41 8.03 11.28
N GLU A 473 -13.03 8.11 12.46
CA GLU A 473 -13.85 9.27 12.87
C GLU A 473 -13.00 10.54 12.98
N ARG A 474 -11.80 10.42 13.57
CA ARG A 474 -10.88 11.55 13.74
C ARG A 474 -10.24 11.99 12.43
N MET A 475 -9.89 11.03 11.57
CA MET A 475 -9.45 11.33 10.20
C MET A 475 -10.52 12.12 9.44
N SER A 476 -11.79 11.74 9.60
CA SER A 476 -12.91 12.42 8.94
C SER A 476 -13.06 13.87 9.41
N LYS A 477 -12.97 14.10 10.73
CA LYS A 477 -12.97 15.44 11.32
C LYS A 477 -11.80 16.29 10.85
N MET A 478 -10.60 15.71 10.75
CA MET A 478 -9.42 16.38 10.21
C MET A 478 -9.62 16.83 8.76
N LEU A 479 -10.16 15.95 7.92
CA LEU A 479 -10.41 16.29 6.51
C LEU A 479 -11.48 17.38 6.36
N LEU A 480 -12.52 17.37 7.17
CA LEU A 480 -13.52 18.44 7.21
C LEU A 480 -12.89 19.79 7.60
N THR A 481 -12.10 19.81 8.68
CA THR A 481 -11.39 21.00 9.16
C THR A 481 -10.39 21.53 8.11
N ILE A 482 -9.63 20.65 7.45
CA ILE A 482 -8.73 21.02 6.35
C ILE A 482 -9.53 21.61 5.19
N GLY A 483 -10.68 21.03 4.85
CA GLY A 483 -11.57 21.54 3.81
C GLY A 483 -12.04 22.97 4.10
N GLU A 484 -12.47 23.26 5.32
CA GLU A 484 -12.90 24.61 5.72
C GLU A 484 -11.76 25.63 5.72
N ILE A 485 -10.56 25.26 6.21
CA ILE A 485 -9.39 26.14 6.14
C ILE A 485 -9.02 26.39 4.67
N TRP A 486 -9.10 25.37 3.81
CA TRP A 486 -8.86 25.53 2.37
C TRP A 486 -9.87 26.48 1.73
N VAL A 487 -11.16 26.39 2.08
CA VAL A 487 -12.18 27.35 1.60
C VAL A 487 -11.85 28.77 2.04
N ALA A 488 -11.39 28.98 3.27
CA ALA A 488 -10.96 30.30 3.72
C ALA A 488 -9.75 30.82 2.93
N ILE A 489 -8.76 29.97 2.64
CA ILE A 489 -7.61 30.30 1.79
C ILE A 489 -8.08 30.66 0.37
N ASP A 490 -8.99 29.88 -0.21
CA ASP A 490 -9.50 30.13 -1.56
C ASP A 490 -10.29 31.45 -1.64
N LYS A 491 -11.16 31.73 -0.67
CA LYS A 491 -11.87 33.03 -0.57
C LYS A 491 -10.92 34.22 -0.52
N MET A 492 -9.83 34.11 0.24
CA MET A 492 -8.78 35.15 0.28
C MET A 492 -8.04 35.25 -1.06
N ALA A 493 -7.64 34.11 -1.64
CA ALA A 493 -6.94 34.08 -2.92
C ALA A 493 -7.79 34.70 -4.05
N VAL A 494 -9.11 34.45 -4.03
CA VAL A 494 -10.10 35.06 -4.91
C VAL A 494 -10.22 36.57 -4.68
N TYR A 495 -10.20 37.02 -3.43
CA TYR A 495 -10.25 38.44 -3.08
C TYR A 495 -9.04 39.20 -3.64
N HIS A 496 -7.83 38.69 -3.41
CA HIS A 496 -6.58 39.31 -3.88
C HIS A 496 -6.34 39.12 -5.39
N ASN A 497 -6.87 38.04 -5.98
CA ASN A 497 -6.76 37.75 -7.40
C ASN A 497 -8.09 37.28 -8.00
N PRO A 498 -8.97 38.22 -8.41
CA PRO A 498 -10.28 37.92 -8.99
C PRO A 498 -10.23 37.08 -10.28
N LEU A 499 -9.05 36.85 -10.86
CA LEU A 499 -8.87 35.92 -11.98
C LEU A 499 -9.28 34.48 -11.60
N MET A 500 -9.11 34.10 -10.33
CA MET A 500 -9.44 32.76 -9.82
C MET A 500 -10.93 32.41 -10.00
N LEU A 501 -11.83 33.40 -9.91
CA LEU A 501 -13.28 33.23 -10.10
C LEU A 501 -13.69 32.66 -11.47
N LYS A 502 -12.79 32.69 -12.46
CA LYS A 502 -13.07 32.13 -13.79
C LYS A 502 -12.87 30.62 -13.87
N TYR A 503 -12.30 29.98 -12.85
CA TYR A 503 -11.88 28.58 -12.87
C TYR A 503 -12.67 27.79 -11.84
N ARG A 504 -12.86 26.50 -12.10
CA ARG A 504 -13.54 25.59 -11.15
C ARG A 504 -12.63 25.20 -9.99
N ASN A 505 -13.22 24.84 -8.87
CA ASN A 505 -12.52 24.17 -7.78
C ASN A 505 -12.06 22.76 -8.22
N GLU A 506 -10.85 22.36 -7.83
CA GLU A 506 -10.28 21.07 -8.25
C GLU A 506 -10.61 19.91 -7.31
N ILE A 507 -11.09 20.20 -6.11
CA ILE A 507 -11.48 19.21 -5.12
C ILE A 507 -12.90 18.74 -5.48
N PRO A 508 -13.09 17.49 -5.92
CA PRO A 508 -14.43 16.97 -6.21
C PRO A 508 -15.21 16.85 -4.89
N ARG A 509 -16.44 17.36 -4.88
CA ARG A 509 -17.33 17.29 -3.70
C ARG A 509 -17.58 15.84 -3.27
N GLU A 510 -17.63 14.90 -4.23
CA GLU A 510 -17.95 13.50 -4.00
C GLU A 510 -16.98 12.83 -3.03
N VAL A 511 -15.73 13.29 -2.97
CA VAL A 511 -14.70 12.74 -2.09
C VAL A 511 -15.10 12.81 -0.60
N PHE A 512 -15.96 13.76 -0.22
CA PHE A 512 -16.42 13.91 1.15
C PHE A 512 -17.64 13.05 1.50
N SER A 513 -18.20 12.27 0.55
CA SER A 513 -19.24 11.27 0.86
C SER A 513 -18.77 10.18 1.83
N ASP A 514 -17.45 9.99 1.90
CA ASP A 514 -16.81 8.92 2.67
C ASP A 514 -16.47 9.34 4.11
N LEU A 515 -16.67 10.61 4.46
CA LEU A 515 -16.43 11.09 5.82
C LEU A 515 -17.42 10.48 6.81
N LEU A 516 -16.91 10.14 7.99
CA LEU A 516 -17.70 9.77 9.16
C LEU A 516 -18.06 11.03 9.94
N VAL A 517 -19.34 11.38 9.92
CA VAL A 517 -19.87 12.62 10.49
C VAL A 517 -20.90 12.27 11.58
N HIS A 518 -20.57 12.63 12.82
CA HIS A 518 -21.37 12.28 13.99
C HIS A 518 -22.44 13.33 14.34
N SER A 519 -22.06 14.61 14.31
CA SER A 519 -22.90 15.72 14.76
C SER A 519 -23.76 16.31 13.65
N ASN A 520 -24.86 16.97 14.03
CA ASN A 520 -25.65 17.79 13.12
C ASN A 520 -24.84 19.00 12.64
N LYS A 521 -24.09 19.63 13.55
CA LYS A 521 -23.17 20.73 13.22
C LYS A 521 -22.13 20.34 12.16
N ASP A 522 -21.52 19.17 12.25
CA ASP A 522 -20.55 18.72 11.25
C ASP A 522 -21.21 18.36 9.92
N MET A 523 -22.47 17.90 9.92
CA MET A 523 -23.25 17.70 8.70
C MET A 523 -23.53 19.04 8.00
N GLU A 524 -23.89 20.08 8.74
CA GLU A 524 -24.06 21.44 8.21
C GLU A 524 -22.74 22.03 7.70
N ARG A 525 -21.63 21.83 8.42
CA ARG A 525 -20.30 22.26 7.98
C ARG A 525 -19.90 21.60 6.67
N LEU A 526 -20.10 20.28 6.59
CA LEU A 526 -19.82 19.53 5.38
C LEU A 526 -20.71 19.99 4.21
N HIS A 527 -22.00 20.22 4.45
CA HIS A 527 -22.92 20.75 3.44
C HIS A 527 -22.45 22.10 2.88
N ARG A 528 -22.05 23.05 3.76
CA ARG A 528 -21.49 24.35 3.32
C ARG A 528 -20.19 24.23 2.54
N LEU A 529 -19.32 23.30 2.93
CA LEU A 529 -18.08 23.02 2.21
C LEU A 529 -18.38 22.51 0.79
N GLU A 530 -19.30 21.55 0.65
CA GLU A 530 -19.65 20.98 -0.65
C GLU A 530 -20.42 21.95 -1.54
N GLU A 531 -21.30 22.77 -0.96
CA GLU A 531 -21.99 23.87 -1.66
C GLU A 531 -20.97 24.87 -2.24
N TYR A 532 -19.94 25.22 -1.46
CA TYR A 532 -18.85 26.09 -1.96
C TYR A 532 -18.07 25.44 -3.10
N LEU A 533 -17.79 24.14 -3.01
CA LEU A 533 -17.05 23.41 -4.05
C LEU A 533 -17.85 23.27 -5.35
N ASP A 534 -19.19 23.27 -5.26
CA ASP A 534 -20.08 23.08 -6.40
C ASP A 534 -20.35 24.36 -7.21
N ASP A 535 -19.92 25.55 -6.74
CA ASP A 535 -20.31 26.88 -7.27
C ASP A 535 -20.46 26.88 -8.79
N SER A 536 -21.73 26.74 -9.19
CA SER A 536 -22.21 26.48 -10.54
C SER A 536 -22.50 27.78 -11.29
N SER A 537 -21.89 28.89 -10.86
CA SER A 537 -22.05 30.23 -11.41
C SER A 537 -21.39 30.43 -12.80
N GLY A 538 -21.79 29.63 -13.79
CA GLY A 538 -21.82 30.01 -15.22
C GLY A 538 -20.53 30.53 -15.89
N LYS A 539 -19.35 30.37 -15.28
CA LYS A 539 -18.05 30.78 -15.83
C LYS A 539 -17.33 29.58 -16.46
N LEU A 540 -16.35 29.86 -17.32
CA LEU A 540 -15.59 28.86 -18.09
C LEU A 540 -15.20 27.68 -17.18
N LYS A 541 -15.75 26.47 -17.40
CA LYS A 541 -15.45 25.25 -16.62
C LYS A 541 -14.03 24.73 -16.89
N LEU A 542 -13.02 25.58 -16.78
CA LEU A 542 -11.62 25.26 -16.95
C LEU A 542 -10.99 25.06 -15.59
N SER A 543 -10.13 24.06 -15.51
CA SER A 543 -9.33 23.77 -14.34
C SER A 543 -8.22 24.81 -14.18
N ALA A 544 -8.03 25.38 -12.98
CA ALA A 544 -6.95 26.32 -12.73
C ALA A 544 -5.57 25.64 -12.78
N LEU A 545 -5.51 24.35 -12.42
CA LEU A 545 -4.27 23.58 -12.28
C LEU A 545 -3.99 22.61 -13.44
N LEU A 546 -5.03 22.00 -14.02
CA LEU A 546 -4.94 20.91 -15.00
C LEU A 546 -5.08 21.38 -16.45
N SER A 547 -5.45 22.65 -16.69
CA SER A 547 -5.58 23.21 -18.05
C SER A 547 -4.23 23.62 -18.66
N TYR A 548 -3.20 22.80 -18.52
CA TYR A 548 -1.84 23.09 -18.96
C TYR A 548 -1.77 23.43 -20.46
N GLY A 549 -1.04 24.50 -20.82
CA GLY A 549 -0.83 24.90 -22.21
C GLY A 549 -2.06 25.47 -22.93
N GLN A 550 -3.20 25.61 -22.25
CA GLN A 550 -4.40 26.17 -22.86
C GLN A 550 -4.40 27.70 -22.83
N ARG A 551 -4.90 28.35 -23.90
CA ARG A 551 -4.90 29.81 -24.04
C ARG A 551 -5.64 30.56 -22.93
N LEU A 552 -6.69 29.94 -22.38
CA LEU A 552 -7.55 30.46 -21.32
C LEU A 552 -7.24 29.80 -19.97
N SER A 553 -6.08 29.16 -19.81
CA SER A 553 -5.68 28.59 -18.52
C SER A 553 -5.30 29.70 -17.53
N PHE A 554 -5.45 29.40 -16.24
CA PHE A 554 -5.10 30.34 -15.18
C PHE A 554 -3.63 30.77 -15.30
N ALA A 555 -2.72 29.81 -15.45
CA ALA A 555 -1.30 30.08 -15.54
C ALA A 555 -0.94 31.00 -16.73
N VAL A 556 -1.57 30.81 -17.90
CA VAL A 556 -1.36 31.66 -19.08
C VAL A 556 -1.93 33.06 -18.88
N GLU A 557 -3.16 33.20 -18.37
CA GLU A 557 -3.75 34.52 -18.10
C GLU A 557 -2.99 35.28 -17.01
N TYR A 558 -2.53 34.58 -15.97
CA TYR A 558 -1.76 35.15 -14.88
C TYR A 558 -0.34 35.56 -15.34
N PHE A 559 0.35 34.71 -16.11
CA PHE A 559 1.66 35.02 -16.69
C PHE A 559 1.62 36.31 -17.53
N ARG A 560 0.59 36.48 -18.37
CA ARG A 560 0.42 37.68 -19.21
C ARG A 560 0.26 38.96 -18.38
N LYS A 561 -0.31 38.86 -17.18
CA LYS A 561 -0.50 39.99 -16.26
C LYS A 561 0.68 40.22 -15.32
N SER A 562 1.68 39.33 -15.28
CA SER A 562 2.80 39.37 -14.33
C SER A 562 4.13 39.69 -15.00
N PRO A 563 4.63 40.94 -14.94
CA PRO A 563 5.95 41.32 -15.48
C PRO A 563 7.09 40.52 -14.84
N LYS A 564 6.96 40.17 -13.56
CA LYS A 564 7.95 39.38 -12.81
C LYS A 564 8.16 37.98 -13.39
N LEU A 565 7.07 37.31 -13.79
CA LEU A 565 7.14 35.98 -14.41
C LEU A 565 7.71 36.05 -15.84
N GLN A 566 7.39 37.11 -16.58
CA GLN A 566 7.93 37.35 -17.92
C GLN A 566 9.45 37.54 -17.89
N GLU A 567 9.96 38.34 -16.95
CA GLU A 567 11.39 38.52 -16.74
C GLU A 567 12.08 37.20 -16.32
N LYS A 568 11.44 36.41 -15.45
CA LYS A 568 11.99 35.11 -15.04
C LYS A 568 12.10 34.12 -16.21
N LYS A 569 11.11 34.08 -17.11
CA LYS A 569 11.15 33.26 -18.34
C LYS A 569 12.34 33.66 -19.22
N TYR A 570 12.52 34.96 -19.44
CA TYR A 570 13.64 35.48 -20.24
C TYR A 570 15.01 35.08 -19.65
N GLN A 571 15.16 35.13 -18.32
CA GLN A 571 16.39 34.69 -17.65
C GLN A 571 16.68 33.20 -17.84
N ILE A 572 15.63 32.35 -17.78
CA ILE A 572 15.75 30.90 -17.99
C ILE A 572 16.21 30.61 -19.42
N GLU A 573 15.57 31.24 -20.42
CA GLU A 573 15.92 31.06 -21.84
C GLU A 573 17.35 31.53 -22.14
N ARG A 574 17.77 32.66 -21.56
CA ARG A 574 19.14 33.15 -21.68
C ARG A 574 20.17 32.17 -21.11
N SER A 575 19.90 31.58 -19.94
CA SER A 575 20.79 30.58 -19.33
C SER A 575 20.85 29.30 -20.18
N ALA A 576 19.70 28.82 -20.65
CA ALA A 576 19.60 27.64 -21.50
C ALA A 576 20.40 27.79 -22.81
N GLN A 577 20.37 28.99 -23.40
CA GLN A 577 21.14 29.27 -24.61
C GLN A 577 22.65 29.17 -24.37
N ILE A 578 23.14 29.71 -23.25
CA ILE A 578 24.56 29.63 -22.87
C ILE A 578 25.00 28.17 -22.69
N ASP A 579 24.18 27.34 -22.06
CA ASP A 579 24.51 25.93 -21.83
C ASP A 579 24.43 25.09 -23.11
N ARG A 580 23.49 25.39 -24.00
CA ARG A 580 23.42 24.81 -25.34
C ARG A 580 24.69 25.08 -26.14
N ASP A 581 25.20 26.31 -26.11
CA ASP A 581 26.41 26.70 -26.83
C ASP A 581 27.65 25.96 -26.31
N LYS A 582 27.79 25.81 -24.98
CA LYS A 582 28.84 24.98 -24.37
C LYS A 582 28.74 23.52 -24.80
N LYS A 583 27.51 22.96 -24.83
CA LYS A 583 27.25 21.58 -25.24
C LYS A 583 27.57 21.33 -26.71
N LEU A 584 27.25 22.29 -27.59
CA LEU A 584 27.63 22.23 -29.01
C LEU A 584 29.15 22.20 -29.19
N GLN A 585 29.90 23.01 -28.41
CA GLN A 585 31.36 22.96 -28.43
C GLN A 585 31.90 21.61 -27.94
N GLN A 586 31.32 21.03 -26.89
CA GLN A 586 31.68 19.69 -26.41
C GLN A 586 31.41 18.62 -27.49
N PHE A 587 30.25 18.67 -28.15
CA PHE A 587 29.88 17.74 -29.21
C PHE A 587 30.88 17.80 -30.38
N ARG A 588 31.22 19.01 -30.85
CA ARG A 588 32.22 19.20 -31.92
C ARG A 588 33.57 18.57 -31.56
N LYS A 589 34.04 18.74 -30.32
CA LYS A 589 35.29 18.14 -29.82
C LYS A 589 35.23 16.60 -29.78
N LEU A 590 34.12 16.03 -29.31
CA LEU A 590 33.94 14.58 -29.25
C LEU A 590 33.80 13.95 -30.65
N LYS A 591 33.08 14.62 -31.56
CA LYS A 591 32.95 14.20 -32.95
C LYS A 591 34.30 14.17 -33.66
N SER A 592 35.10 15.24 -33.53
CA SER A 592 36.47 15.25 -34.08
C SER A 592 37.32 14.09 -33.56
N LYS A 593 37.24 13.78 -32.25
CA LYS A 593 37.95 12.62 -31.67
C LYS A 593 37.45 11.29 -32.22
N TYR A 594 36.14 11.14 -32.43
CA TYR A 594 35.57 9.94 -33.03
C TYR A 594 36.08 9.77 -34.47
N ASP A 595 36.02 10.83 -35.27
CA ASP A 595 36.48 10.83 -36.66
C ASP A 595 37.98 10.48 -36.75
N ASP A 596 38.81 11.03 -35.86
CA ASP A 596 40.24 10.71 -35.77
C ASP A 596 40.50 9.23 -35.41
N ILE A 597 39.73 8.66 -34.48
CA ILE A 597 39.84 7.25 -34.09
C ILE A 597 39.44 6.33 -35.26
N MET A 598 38.34 6.65 -35.94
CA MET A 598 37.84 5.85 -37.06
C MET A 598 38.74 5.95 -38.29
N LYS A 599 39.34 7.12 -38.53
CA LYS A 599 40.37 7.28 -39.57
C LYS A 599 41.59 6.39 -39.29
N LYS A 600 42.12 6.41 -38.06
CA LYS A 600 43.20 5.49 -37.64
C LYS A 600 42.82 4.01 -37.79
N TYR A 601 41.57 3.66 -37.54
CA TYR A 601 41.10 2.28 -37.73
C TYR A 601 41.10 1.85 -39.21
N ALA A 602 40.73 2.75 -40.11
CA ALA A 602 40.74 2.52 -41.55
C ALA A 602 42.18 2.41 -42.12
N ASP A 603 43.10 3.24 -41.60
CA ASP A 603 44.48 3.32 -42.09
C ASP A 603 45.40 2.19 -41.56
N MET A 604 44.99 1.49 -40.50
CA MET A 604 45.78 0.40 -39.89
C MET A 604 45.43 -0.97 -40.48
N GLN A 605 46.43 -1.85 -40.57
CA GLN A 605 46.25 -3.28 -40.82
C GLN A 605 46.37 -4.08 -39.52
N CYS A 606 45.76 -5.27 -39.46
CA CYS A 606 45.85 -6.13 -38.28
C CYS A 606 47.24 -6.75 -38.18
N GLU A 607 47.90 -6.57 -37.03
CA GLU A 607 49.12 -7.29 -36.70
C GLU A 607 48.82 -8.80 -36.56
N LYS A 608 49.66 -9.60 -37.22
CA LYS A 608 49.69 -11.07 -37.13
C LYS A 608 51.03 -11.45 -36.52
N VAL A 609 51.01 -12.22 -35.44
CA VAL A 609 52.24 -12.68 -34.78
C VAL A 609 52.55 -14.10 -35.27
N LEU A 610 53.80 -14.35 -35.63
CA LEU A 610 54.29 -15.68 -35.97
C LEU A 610 54.38 -16.51 -34.68
N GLN A 611 53.65 -17.61 -34.60
CA GLN A 611 53.84 -18.62 -33.55
C GLN A 611 54.38 -19.89 -34.19
N VAL A 612 55.36 -20.50 -33.53
CA VAL A 612 55.94 -21.78 -33.93
C VAL A 612 55.49 -22.82 -32.92
N GLU A 613 54.77 -23.82 -33.39
CA GLU A 613 54.33 -24.95 -32.58
C GLU A 613 54.61 -26.22 -33.39
N HIS A 614 55.35 -27.18 -32.80
CA HIS A 614 55.77 -28.42 -33.48
C HIS A 614 56.46 -28.20 -34.83
N ASP A 615 57.43 -27.27 -34.90
CA ASP A 615 58.19 -26.95 -36.12
C ASP A 615 57.34 -26.47 -37.33
N VAL A 616 56.09 -26.06 -37.09
CA VAL A 616 55.22 -25.43 -38.10
C VAL A 616 54.96 -23.97 -37.72
N GLU A 617 55.33 -23.06 -38.62
CA GLU A 617 55.06 -21.64 -38.47
C GLU A 617 53.62 -21.31 -38.90
N TYR A 618 52.82 -20.73 -38.01
CA TYR A 618 51.51 -20.19 -38.36
C TYR A 618 51.27 -18.80 -37.78
N TYR A 619 50.52 -17.99 -38.51
CA TYR A 619 50.21 -16.61 -38.13
C TYR A 619 48.95 -16.56 -37.26
N VAL A 620 49.07 -16.13 -36.01
CA VAL A 620 47.93 -15.95 -35.10
C VAL A 620 47.60 -14.47 -34.97
N HIS A 621 46.32 -14.14 -35.16
CA HIS A 621 45.79 -12.80 -34.91
C HIS A 621 45.00 -12.78 -33.60
N THR A 622 45.61 -12.24 -32.54
CA THR A 622 44.92 -12.05 -31.25
C THR A 622 44.16 -10.71 -31.24
N LYS A 623 42.83 -10.74 -31.42
CA LYS A 623 41.98 -9.53 -31.46
C LYS A 623 42.14 -8.61 -30.24
N SER A 624 42.36 -9.17 -29.04
CA SER A 624 42.52 -8.41 -27.79
C SER A 624 43.85 -7.64 -27.67
N LYS A 625 44.88 -8.06 -28.40
CA LYS A 625 46.22 -7.43 -28.40
C LYS A 625 46.46 -6.56 -29.64
N CYS A 626 45.60 -6.63 -30.65
CA CYS A 626 45.75 -5.84 -31.87
C CYS A 626 45.34 -4.37 -31.66
N ALA A 627 46.28 -3.46 -31.94
CA ALA A 627 46.06 -2.03 -31.82
C ALA A 627 44.89 -1.51 -32.69
N ARG A 628 44.71 -2.04 -33.90
CA ARG A 628 43.57 -1.71 -34.78
C ARG A 628 42.24 -2.18 -34.20
N CYS A 629 42.16 -3.45 -33.77
CA CYS A 629 40.92 -4.05 -33.27
C CYS A 629 40.45 -3.42 -31.94
N ALA A 630 41.34 -2.74 -31.20
CA ALA A 630 41.00 -1.99 -29.99
C ALA A 630 40.34 -0.61 -30.27
N LEU A 631 40.45 -0.06 -31.48
CA LEU A 631 39.98 1.30 -31.80
C LEU A 631 38.44 1.44 -31.80
N PRO A 632 37.64 0.50 -32.33
CA PRO A 632 36.17 0.57 -32.23
C PRO A 632 35.67 0.57 -30.78
N ALA A 633 36.31 -0.21 -29.90
CA ALA A 633 36.01 -0.21 -28.48
C ALA A 633 36.36 1.12 -27.80
N LYS A 634 37.45 1.79 -28.23
CA LYS A 634 37.79 3.15 -27.77
C LYS A 634 36.80 4.20 -28.28
N ALA A 635 36.32 4.09 -29.52
CA ALA A 635 35.28 4.96 -30.07
C ALA A 635 33.95 4.81 -29.31
N LYS A 636 33.55 3.56 -28.98
CA LYS A 636 32.35 3.25 -28.19
C LYS A 636 32.38 3.79 -26.77
N LYS A 637 33.57 4.10 -26.22
CA LYS A 637 33.74 4.72 -24.88
C LYS A 637 33.51 6.25 -24.88
N LEU A 638 33.40 6.91 -26.04
CA LEU A 638 33.05 8.32 -26.10
C LEU A 638 31.58 8.51 -25.72
N LYS A 639 31.31 9.16 -24.58
CA LYS A 639 29.96 9.46 -24.09
C LYS A 639 29.61 10.94 -24.32
N PHE A 640 28.38 11.21 -24.79
CA PHE A 640 27.82 12.55 -24.89
C PHE A 640 26.39 12.55 -24.34
N SER A 641 26.12 13.35 -23.32
CA SER A 641 24.76 13.56 -22.83
C SER A 641 24.12 14.73 -23.58
N PRO A 642 22.90 14.55 -24.13
CA PRO A 642 22.18 15.61 -24.83
C PRO A 642 21.94 16.82 -23.91
N HIS A 643 21.83 18.00 -24.52
CA HIS A 643 21.37 19.21 -23.84
C HIS A 643 19.85 19.26 -23.90
N GLU A 644 19.19 19.36 -22.76
CA GLU A 644 17.74 19.50 -22.68
C GLU A 644 17.38 20.98 -22.48
N TRP A 645 16.45 21.50 -23.28
CA TRP A 645 15.96 22.87 -23.10
C TRP A 645 14.98 22.89 -21.92
N PRO A 646 15.09 23.84 -20.98
CA PRO A 646 14.35 23.80 -19.71
C PRO A 646 12.86 24.16 -19.84
N LEU A 647 12.44 24.73 -20.97
CA LEU A 647 11.05 25.10 -21.23
C LEU A 647 10.47 24.33 -22.44
N PRO A 648 9.15 24.11 -22.48
CA PRO A 648 8.46 23.67 -23.69
C PRO A 648 8.70 24.65 -24.86
N ALA A 649 8.63 24.13 -26.09
CA ALA A 649 8.72 24.96 -27.29
C ALA A 649 7.37 25.60 -27.66
N ASP A 650 6.26 25.05 -27.18
CA ASP A 650 4.98 25.74 -27.28
C ASP A 650 4.96 26.93 -26.32
N GLU A 651 4.56 28.10 -26.82
CA GLU A 651 4.64 29.33 -26.04
C GLU A 651 3.67 29.33 -24.86
N LEU A 652 2.47 28.76 -25.02
CA LEU A 652 1.47 28.68 -23.96
C LEU A 652 1.90 27.68 -22.88
N GLU A 653 2.45 26.53 -23.27
CA GLU A 653 3.05 25.58 -22.34
C GLU A 653 4.24 26.20 -21.60
N ALA A 654 5.12 26.95 -22.28
CA ALA A 654 6.23 27.66 -21.67
C ALA A 654 5.78 28.75 -20.68
N GLN A 655 4.64 29.39 -20.93
CA GLN A 655 3.98 30.32 -20.01
C GLN A 655 3.37 29.60 -18.79
N THR A 656 3.03 28.31 -18.92
CA THR A 656 2.41 27.49 -17.86
C THR A 656 3.46 26.77 -16.99
N ASN A 657 4.66 26.49 -17.51
CA ASN A 657 5.72 25.67 -16.90
C ASN A 657 6.31 26.20 -15.58
N THR A 658 5.84 27.34 -15.08
CA THR A 658 6.16 27.88 -13.74
C THR A 658 5.28 27.33 -12.61
N PHE A 659 4.25 26.53 -12.93
CA PHE A 659 3.30 25.95 -11.99
C PHE A 659 3.13 24.46 -12.28
N LEU A 660 3.91 23.57 -11.65
CA LEU A 660 3.78 22.12 -11.91
C LEU A 660 3.80 21.26 -10.65
N TYR A 661 2.63 20.65 -10.39
CA TYR A 661 2.50 19.30 -9.86
C TYR A 661 1.34 18.60 -10.60
N THR A 662 1.54 17.35 -11.02
CA THR A 662 0.46 16.50 -11.56
C THR A 662 -0.27 15.80 -10.42
N PHE A 663 -1.56 16.06 -10.25
CA PHE A 663 -2.41 15.34 -9.31
C PHE A 663 -2.96 14.05 -9.94
N LYS A 664 -2.96 12.95 -9.18
CA LYS A 664 -3.64 11.70 -9.54
C LYS A 664 -4.81 11.48 -8.57
N PRO A 665 -6.03 11.18 -9.06
CA PRO A 665 -7.15 10.80 -8.20
C PRO A 665 -6.80 9.56 -7.38
N THR A 666 -7.27 9.52 -6.13
CA THR A 666 -6.96 8.44 -5.20
C THR A 666 -8.17 8.08 -4.33
N THR A 667 -8.30 6.81 -3.94
CA THR A 667 -9.29 6.32 -2.97
C THR A 667 -8.72 6.24 -1.55
N GLU A 668 -7.57 6.88 -1.29
CA GLU A 668 -6.93 6.85 0.02
C GLU A 668 -7.81 7.45 1.12
N ILE A 669 -8.63 8.47 0.81
CA ILE A 669 -9.58 9.04 1.78
C ILE A 669 -10.57 7.97 2.25
N SER A 670 -11.16 7.22 1.31
CA SER A 670 -12.08 6.12 1.63
C SER A 670 -11.42 5.07 2.50
N LYS A 671 -10.16 4.70 2.21
CA LYS A 671 -9.42 3.72 3.03
C LYS A 671 -9.16 4.23 4.44
N ARG A 672 -8.79 5.49 4.60
CA ARG A 672 -8.47 6.11 5.90
C ARG A 672 -9.71 6.40 6.75
N CYS A 673 -10.89 6.52 6.13
CA CYS A 673 -12.18 6.74 6.78
C CYS A 673 -13.04 5.47 6.90
N THR A 674 -12.46 4.27 6.70
CA THR A 674 -13.15 2.98 6.90
C THR A 674 -12.45 2.17 8.00
N ALA A 675 -13.21 1.58 8.93
CA ALA A 675 -12.65 0.66 9.92
C ALA A 675 -12.10 -0.64 9.29
N HIS A 676 -11.13 -1.28 9.94
CA HIS A 676 -10.35 -2.38 9.33
C HIS A 676 -11.06 -3.76 9.32
N ALA A 677 -12.13 -3.96 10.07
CA ALA A 677 -12.85 -5.25 10.14
C ALA A 677 -13.61 -5.52 8.82
N LEU A 678 -13.27 -6.63 8.13
CA LEU A 678 -13.88 -7.01 6.84
C LEU A 678 -13.97 -5.81 5.86
N GLN A 679 -12.92 -4.97 5.85
CA GLN A 679 -12.90 -3.63 5.24
C GLN A 679 -13.50 -3.58 3.83
N ARG A 680 -13.30 -4.64 3.04
CA ARG A 680 -13.86 -4.79 1.69
C ARG A 680 -15.39 -4.69 1.65
N PHE A 681 -16.10 -5.36 2.57
CA PHE A 681 -17.57 -5.38 2.61
C PHE A 681 -18.15 -4.15 3.32
N MET A 682 -17.37 -3.57 4.23
CA MET A 682 -17.73 -2.33 4.94
C MET A 682 -17.55 -1.08 4.08
N SER A 683 -16.57 -1.07 3.17
CA SER A 683 -16.20 0.11 2.39
C SER A 683 -17.22 0.44 1.31
N ARG A 684 -17.91 1.57 1.49
CA ARG A 684 -18.56 2.30 0.39
C ARG A 684 -17.69 3.48 0.06
N THR A 685 -17.32 3.60 -1.19
CA THR A 685 -16.46 4.70 -1.67
C THR A 685 -17.29 5.63 -2.52
N TRP A 686 -16.86 6.87 -2.68
CA TRP A 686 -17.46 7.82 -3.61
C TRP A 686 -17.49 7.33 -5.08
N LEU A 687 -16.69 6.34 -5.45
CA LEU A 687 -16.73 5.66 -6.76
C LEU A 687 -17.72 4.49 -6.82
N CYS A 688 -18.16 3.98 -5.67
CA CYS A 688 -19.05 2.85 -5.52
C CYS A 688 -19.97 3.08 -4.30
N GLU A 689 -20.86 4.06 -4.42
CA GLU A 689 -21.69 4.59 -3.31
C GLU A 689 -22.58 3.54 -2.65
N ASN A 690 -22.94 2.48 -3.38
CA ASN A 690 -23.78 1.39 -2.85
C ASN A 690 -22.99 0.26 -2.18
N GLY A 691 -21.65 0.27 -2.25
CA GLY A 691 -20.81 -0.81 -1.73
C GLY A 691 -20.88 -2.10 -2.54
N GLU A 692 -20.40 -3.20 -1.94
CA GLU A 692 -20.47 -4.52 -2.57
C GLU A 692 -21.89 -5.06 -2.64
N THR A 693 -22.23 -5.69 -3.77
CA THR A 693 -23.56 -6.27 -3.98
C THR A 693 -23.77 -7.54 -3.16
N PRO A 694 -25.03 -7.91 -2.83
CA PRO A 694 -25.32 -9.17 -2.13
C PRO A 694 -24.77 -10.41 -2.85
N ASN A 695 -24.79 -10.41 -4.19
CA ASN A 695 -24.23 -11.50 -4.99
C ASN A 695 -22.71 -11.65 -4.78
N GLN A 696 -22.00 -10.53 -4.60
CA GLN A 696 -20.57 -10.53 -4.34
C GLN A 696 -20.25 -11.07 -2.93
N ALA A 697 -21.02 -10.68 -1.92
CA ALA A 697 -20.91 -11.25 -0.57
C ALA A 697 -21.17 -12.78 -0.56
N ILE A 698 -22.14 -13.24 -1.34
CA ILE A 698 -22.40 -14.67 -1.54
C ILE A 698 -21.25 -15.36 -2.28
N ALA A 699 -20.67 -14.74 -3.31
CA ALA A 699 -19.54 -15.31 -4.04
C ALA A 699 -18.26 -15.41 -3.18
N SER A 700 -18.09 -14.53 -2.20
CA SER A 700 -16.96 -14.48 -1.27
C SER A 700 -17.16 -15.29 0.02
N GLN A 701 -18.06 -16.28 0.02
CA GLN A 701 -18.29 -17.15 1.19
C GLN A 701 -17.03 -17.89 1.70
N SER A 702 -16.05 -18.13 0.82
CA SER A 702 -14.75 -18.71 1.21
C SER A 702 -13.89 -17.76 2.07
N GLU A 703 -14.23 -16.48 2.13
CA GLU A 703 -13.54 -15.47 2.95
C GLU A 703 -14.16 -15.33 4.36
N CYS A 704 -15.16 -16.17 4.70
CA CYS A 704 -15.80 -16.18 6.02
C CYS A 704 -14.80 -16.57 7.12
N PRO A 705 -14.64 -15.77 8.19
CA PRO A 705 -13.79 -16.12 9.32
C PRO A 705 -14.27 -17.40 10.04
N GLU A 706 -13.33 -18.19 10.60
CA GLU A 706 -13.65 -19.46 11.26
C GLU A 706 -14.54 -19.32 12.51
N TYR A 707 -14.48 -18.18 13.20
CA TYR A 707 -15.27 -17.88 14.39
C TYR A 707 -16.68 -17.33 14.09
N MET A 708 -17.05 -17.22 12.81
CA MET A 708 -18.31 -16.62 12.36
C MET A 708 -19.12 -17.65 11.55
N SER A 709 -20.43 -17.73 11.79
CA SER A 709 -21.27 -18.61 10.98
C SER A 709 -21.47 -18.03 9.57
N LEU A 710 -21.68 -18.90 8.59
CA LEU A 710 -21.90 -18.47 7.20
C LEU A 710 -23.14 -17.58 7.04
N GLY A 711 -24.18 -17.81 7.85
CA GLY A 711 -25.40 -16.99 7.86
C GLY A 711 -25.13 -15.60 8.43
N GLU A 712 -24.38 -15.54 9.53
CA GLU A 712 -23.94 -14.30 10.17
C GLU A 712 -23.03 -13.48 9.24
N PHE A 713 -22.04 -14.12 8.61
CA PHE A 713 -21.13 -13.47 7.65
C PHE A 713 -21.90 -12.84 6.48
N LYS A 714 -22.87 -13.56 5.91
CA LYS A 714 -23.73 -13.02 4.84
C LYS A 714 -24.54 -11.82 5.32
N ALA A 715 -25.16 -11.93 6.49
CA ALA A 715 -25.96 -10.85 7.06
C ALA A 715 -25.12 -9.60 7.32
N LEU A 716 -23.91 -9.77 7.85
CA LEU A 716 -22.97 -8.68 8.14
C LEU A 716 -22.40 -8.05 6.87
N ALA A 717 -21.95 -8.86 5.90
CA ALA A 717 -21.36 -8.38 4.64
C ALA A 717 -22.36 -7.65 3.74
N VAL A 718 -23.64 -8.00 3.80
CA VAL A 718 -24.72 -7.34 3.04
C VAL A 718 -25.26 -6.10 3.76
N LEU A 719 -25.03 -5.97 5.07
CA LEU A 719 -25.58 -4.91 5.90
C LEU A 719 -25.37 -3.49 5.32
N PRO A 720 -24.18 -3.12 4.82
CA PRO A 720 -23.92 -1.77 4.29
C PRO A 720 -24.50 -1.52 2.89
N TYR A 721 -24.96 -2.55 2.18
CA TYR A 721 -25.38 -2.45 0.78
C TYR A 721 -26.53 -1.46 0.58
N GLY A 722 -26.30 -0.51 -0.31
CA GLY A 722 -27.25 0.54 -0.68
C GLY A 722 -27.32 1.68 0.35
N TYR A 723 -26.81 2.87 -0.01
CA TYR A 723 -26.77 4.01 0.92
C TYR A 723 -28.16 4.46 1.38
N ARG A 724 -29.21 4.31 0.55
CA ARG A 724 -30.61 4.60 0.92
C ARG A 724 -31.28 3.49 1.73
N LEU A 725 -30.70 2.29 1.76
CA LEU A 725 -31.25 1.11 2.42
C LEU A 725 -30.61 0.84 3.77
N GLN A 726 -29.47 1.45 4.09
CA GLN A 726 -28.68 1.15 5.28
C GLN A 726 -29.49 1.16 6.59
N TRP A 727 -30.36 2.16 6.80
CA TRP A 727 -31.17 2.25 8.01
C TRP A 727 -32.27 1.20 8.04
N MET A 728 -32.82 0.82 6.88
CA MET A 728 -33.76 -0.30 6.79
C MET A 728 -33.08 -1.63 7.11
N ASN A 729 -31.82 -1.80 6.68
CA ASN A 729 -31.02 -2.98 7.00
C ASN A 729 -30.73 -3.05 8.52
N ILE A 730 -30.36 -1.91 9.14
CA ILE A 730 -30.18 -1.81 10.60
C ILE A 730 -31.48 -2.16 11.33
N LEU A 731 -32.61 -1.56 10.93
CA LEU A 731 -33.92 -1.84 11.53
C LEU A 731 -34.29 -3.33 11.42
N THR A 732 -33.99 -3.95 10.29
CA THR A 732 -34.23 -5.39 10.07
C THR A 732 -33.43 -6.23 11.07
N GLN A 733 -32.14 -5.92 11.28
CA GLN A 733 -31.33 -6.64 12.27
C GLN A 733 -31.76 -6.36 13.72
N LEU A 734 -32.23 -5.15 14.05
CA LEU A 734 -32.79 -4.86 15.38
C LEU A 734 -34.08 -5.64 15.64
N ALA A 735 -34.93 -5.80 14.63
CA ALA A 735 -36.19 -6.53 14.75
C ALA A 735 -36.00 -8.05 14.75
N MET A 736 -35.11 -8.56 13.89
CA MET A 736 -34.84 -9.97 13.65
C MET A 736 -33.33 -10.19 13.47
N PRO A 737 -32.56 -10.25 14.58
CA PRO A 737 -31.11 -10.35 14.53
C PRO A 737 -30.66 -11.65 13.88
N THR A 738 -29.91 -11.52 12.79
CA THR A 738 -29.08 -12.59 12.22
C THR A 738 -27.60 -12.36 12.53
N VAL A 739 -27.20 -11.10 12.74
CA VAL A 739 -25.89 -10.70 13.26
C VAL A 739 -25.86 -10.77 14.79
N ASP A 740 -24.69 -11.04 15.35
CA ASP A 740 -24.46 -10.97 16.80
C ASP A 740 -24.05 -9.54 17.18
N PHE A 741 -24.93 -8.82 17.88
CA PHE A 741 -24.67 -7.46 18.36
C PHE A 741 -23.59 -7.40 19.45
N ASN A 742 -23.21 -8.52 20.07
CA ASN A 742 -22.17 -8.55 21.08
C ASN A 742 -20.76 -8.71 20.51
N LYS A 743 -20.60 -8.72 19.18
CA LYS A 743 -19.31 -8.78 18.51
C LYS A 743 -18.79 -7.39 18.12
N PRO A 744 -17.49 -7.12 18.28
CA PRO A 744 -16.90 -5.83 17.92
C PRO A 744 -17.02 -5.52 16.43
N GLU A 745 -16.99 -6.53 15.55
CA GLU A 745 -17.18 -6.34 14.11
C GLU A 745 -18.56 -5.78 13.78
N THR A 746 -19.61 -6.31 14.43
CA THR A 746 -20.98 -5.81 14.26
C THR A 746 -21.07 -4.34 14.71
N ALA A 747 -20.47 -4.01 15.86
CA ALA A 747 -20.43 -2.62 16.35
C ALA A 747 -19.72 -1.68 15.35
N LEU A 748 -18.58 -2.10 14.78
CA LEU A 748 -17.85 -1.33 13.79
C LEU A 748 -18.64 -1.13 12.48
N PHE A 749 -19.36 -2.15 12.00
CA PHE A 749 -20.25 -2.02 10.84
C PHE A 749 -21.37 -1.01 11.10
N LEU A 750 -22.01 -1.08 12.26
CA LEU A 750 -23.08 -0.15 12.64
C LEU A 750 -22.54 1.28 12.76
N LEU A 751 -21.39 1.47 13.41
CA LEU A 751 -20.69 2.76 13.52
C LEU A 751 -20.38 3.33 12.14
N GLN A 752 -19.76 2.55 11.25
CA GLN A 752 -19.46 3.02 9.88
C GLN A 752 -20.74 3.43 9.14
N MET A 753 -21.78 2.58 9.16
CA MET A 753 -23.01 2.84 8.41
C MET A 753 -23.75 4.08 8.91
N MET A 754 -23.86 4.25 10.22
CA MET A 754 -24.65 5.35 10.78
C MET A 754 -23.95 6.71 10.71
N LEU A 755 -22.62 6.72 10.58
CA LEU A 755 -21.80 7.94 10.54
C LEU A 755 -21.35 8.32 9.13
N GLN A 756 -21.18 7.35 8.22
CA GLN A 756 -20.75 7.67 6.86
C GLN A 756 -21.79 8.57 6.18
N ALA A 757 -21.37 9.77 5.81
CA ALA A 757 -22.26 10.83 5.43
C ALA A 757 -23.01 10.57 4.10
N GLY A 758 -22.38 9.86 3.15
CA GLY A 758 -23.03 9.42 1.91
C GLY A 758 -23.19 10.53 0.86
N PRO A 759 -23.94 10.30 -0.22
CA PRO A 759 -24.06 11.26 -1.32
C PRO A 759 -24.73 12.58 -0.90
N PHE A 760 -24.23 13.70 -1.42
CA PHE A 760 -24.74 15.06 -1.19
C PHE A 760 -26.22 15.20 -1.58
N ASP A 761 -26.93 16.03 -0.82
CA ASP A 761 -28.32 16.42 -1.04
C ASP A 761 -28.39 17.95 -0.99
N GLU A 762 -28.94 18.59 -2.02
CA GLU A 762 -28.99 20.05 -2.17
C GLU A 762 -29.94 20.69 -1.16
N ASP A 763 -31.04 20.02 -0.83
CA ASP A 763 -32.11 20.60 -0.02
C ASP A 763 -31.91 20.37 1.49
N GLU A 764 -31.15 19.33 1.86
CA GLU A 764 -31.10 18.82 3.23
C GLU A 764 -29.67 18.50 3.71
N PRO A 765 -29.19 19.14 4.80
CA PRO A 765 -27.87 18.84 5.39
C PRO A 765 -27.70 17.40 5.87
N THR A 766 -28.80 16.69 6.12
CA THR A 766 -28.79 15.28 6.57
C THR A 766 -28.37 14.29 5.49
N ARG A 767 -28.41 14.69 4.20
CA ARG A 767 -27.96 13.90 3.05
C ARG A 767 -28.82 12.67 2.76
N HIS A 768 -28.72 12.16 1.53
CA HIS A 768 -29.60 11.07 1.06
C HIS A 768 -29.48 9.76 1.87
N ALA A 769 -28.35 9.52 2.52
CA ALA A 769 -28.10 8.31 3.30
C ALA A 769 -28.84 8.33 4.66
N HIS A 770 -29.23 9.50 5.17
CA HIS A 770 -29.84 9.65 6.50
C HIS A 770 -31.27 10.21 6.47
N THR A 771 -31.90 10.31 5.30
CA THR A 771 -33.31 10.76 5.18
C THR A 771 -34.31 9.85 5.90
N ARG A 772 -34.05 8.54 6.00
CA ARG A 772 -35.01 7.60 6.62
C ARG A 772 -35.25 7.85 8.12
N PRO A 773 -34.22 8.01 8.97
CA PRO A 773 -34.39 8.37 10.38
C PRO A 773 -35.19 9.65 10.65
N THR A 774 -35.24 10.61 9.71
CA THR A 774 -35.98 11.86 9.90
C THR A 774 -37.50 11.64 9.82
N GLU A 775 -37.96 10.57 9.18
CA GLU A 775 -39.37 10.22 9.11
C GLU A 775 -39.90 9.73 10.49
N VAL A 776 -40.84 10.47 11.09
CA VAL A 776 -41.41 10.16 12.42
C VAL A 776 -41.83 8.69 12.59
N LYS A 777 -42.52 8.12 11.58
CA LYS A 777 -42.96 6.72 11.63
C LYS A 777 -41.79 5.75 11.69
N PHE A 778 -40.77 5.96 10.86
CA PHE A 778 -39.59 5.11 10.81
C PHE A 778 -38.74 5.26 12.08
N GLY A 779 -38.49 6.50 12.51
CA GLY A 779 -37.78 6.81 13.76
C GLY A 779 -38.43 6.16 14.98
N SER A 780 -39.77 6.22 15.08
CA SER A 780 -40.52 5.55 16.17
C SER A 780 -40.34 4.02 16.17
N GLN A 781 -40.21 3.41 14.99
CA GLN A 781 -40.03 1.97 14.87
C GLN A 781 -38.61 1.53 15.25
N ILE A 782 -37.58 2.31 14.89
CA ILE A 782 -36.21 2.09 15.36
C ILE A 782 -36.17 2.23 16.89
N LEU A 783 -36.72 3.32 17.43
CA LEU A 783 -36.73 3.58 18.86
C LEU A 783 -37.40 2.44 19.65
N LYS A 784 -38.52 1.91 19.14
CA LYS A 784 -39.20 0.75 19.74
C LYS A 784 -38.25 -0.45 19.85
N TYR A 785 -37.61 -0.86 18.75
CA TYR A 785 -36.73 -2.04 18.77
C TYR A 785 -35.43 -1.80 19.53
N LEU A 786 -34.89 -0.58 19.56
CA LEU A 786 -33.77 -0.25 20.43
C LEU A 786 -34.15 -0.43 21.91
N ASN A 787 -35.31 0.09 22.33
CA ASN A 787 -35.83 -0.09 23.68
C ASN A 787 -36.01 -1.57 24.05
N GLU A 788 -36.60 -2.37 23.15
CA GLU A 788 -36.77 -3.82 23.35
C GLU A 788 -35.42 -4.54 23.51
N ASN A 789 -34.43 -4.25 22.65
CA ASN A 789 -33.12 -4.89 22.70
C ASN A 789 -32.30 -4.45 23.92
N VAL A 790 -32.32 -3.17 24.30
CA VAL A 790 -31.68 -2.70 25.55
C VAL A 790 -32.30 -3.41 26.76
N SER A 791 -33.62 -3.57 26.80
CA SER A 791 -34.30 -4.28 27.89
C SER A 791 -33.94 -5.77 27.95
N ARG A 792 -33.61 -6.41 26.82
CA ARG A 792 -33.18 -7.81 26.78
C ARG A 792 -31.77 -8.00 27.36
N VAL A 793 -30.86 -7.05 27.14
CA VAL A 793 -29.46 -7.17 27.58
C VAL A 793 -29.22 -6.61 28.99
N GLN A 794 -30.14 -5.82 29.55
CA GLN A 794 -29.92 -5.03 30.78
C GLN A 794 -29.43 -5.80 32.02
N GLU A 795 -29.73 -7.10 32.14
CA GLU A 795 -29.31 -7.94 33.27
C GLU A 795 -27.97 -8.66 33.03
N ASN A 796 -27.43 -8.62 31.80
CA ASN A 796 -26.20 -9.30 31.43
C ASN A 796 -25.09 -8.31 31.05
N TRP A 797 -24.20 -8.03 32.00
CA TRP A 797 -23.06 -7.13 31.78
C TRP A 797 -22.08 -7.62 30.71
N GLU A 798 -22.02 -8.92 30.41
CA GLU A 798 -21.18 -9.47 29.33
C GLU A 798 -21.65 -9.00 27.94
N SER A 799 -22.88 -8.48 27.85
CA SER A 799 -23.46 -7.92 26.62
C SER A 799 -23.09 -6.44 26.38
N TYR A 800 -21.96 -5.97 26.91
CA TYR A 800 -21.57 -4.56 26.87
C TYR A 800 -21.30 -4.04 25.45
N THR A 801 -20.84 -4.87 24.52
CA THR A 801 -20.66 -4.50 23.11
C THR A 801 -22.01 -4.26 22.43
N SER A 802 -23.03 -5.04 22.81
CA SER A 802 -24.42 -4.80 22.35
C SER A 802 -24.95 -3.47 22.88
N LEU A 803 -24.77 -3.20 24.19
CA LEU A 803 -25.19 -1.93 24.80
C LEU A 803 -24.44 -0.72 24.20
N CYS A 804 -23.16 -0.90 23.86
CA CYS A 804 -22.37 0.10 23.13
C CYS A 804 -23.03 0.45 21.79
N SER A 805 -23.34 -0.58 20.98
CA SER A 805 -23.99 -0.41 19.67
C SER A 805 -25.35 0.27 19.78
N PHE A 806 -26.18 -0.12 20.75
CA PHE A 806 -27.50 0.47 20.95
C PHE A 806 -27.43 1.92 21.45
N THR A 807 -26.49 2.22 22.35
CA THR A 807 -26.24 3.59 22.82
C THR A 807 -25.80 4.49 21.67
N CYS A 808 -24.83 4.04 20.85
CA CYS A 808 -24.35 4.79 19.69
C CYS A 808 -25.46 5.01 18.63
N LEU A 809 -26.33 4.02 18.41
CA LEU A 809 -27.50 4.17 17.54
C LEU A 809 -28.53 5.14 18.12
N ALA A 810 -28.77 5.12 19.43
CA ALA A 810 -29.69 6.02 20.09
C ALA A 810 -29.21 7.48 20.06
N THR A 811 -27.92 7.73 20.32
CA THR A 811 -27.33 9.08 20.22
C THR A 811 -27.36 9.58 18.78
N ARG A 812 -27.05 8.73 17.79
CA ARG A 812 -27.17 9.10 16.37
C ARG A 812 -28.62 9.33 15.94
N LEU A 813 -29.56 8.53 16.43
CA LEU A 813 -30.99 8.73 16.17
C LEU A 813 -31.47 10.06 16.76
N LEU A 814 -31.01 10.45 17.95
CA LEU A 814 -31.33 11.76 18.54
C LEU A 814 -30.90 12.92 17.64
N ALA A 815 -29.75 12.80 16.97
CA ALA A 815 -29.22 13.83 16.08
C ALA A 815 -29.98 13.96 14.75
N LEU A 816 -30.67 12.90 14.30
CA LEU A 816 -31.32 12.80 12.99
C LEU A 816 -32.84 12.84 13.04
N ALA A 817 -33.44 12.28 14.10
CA ALA A 817 -34.88 12.09 14.18
C ALA A 817 -35.61 13.44 14.30
N ASP A 818 -36.88 13.42 13.92
CA ASP A 818 -37.79 14.53 14.15
C ASP A 818 -37.85 14.89 15.66
N LYS A 819 -37.93 16.20 15.95
CA LYS A 819 -37.92 16.73 17.33
C LYS A 819 -39.03 16.17 18.22
N SER A 820 -40.14 15.70 17.65
CA SER A 820 -41.23 15.07 18.40
C SER A 820 -40.82 13.77 19.12
N LEU A 821 -39.75 13.11 18.66
CA LEU A 821 -39.24 11.87 19.26
C LEU A 821 -38.12 12.10 20.30
N SER A 822 -37.57 13.32 20.39
CA SER A 822 -36.37 13.61 21.19
C SER A 822 -36.52 13.20 22.65
N THR A 823 -37.65 13.48 23.29
CA THR A 823 -37.89 13.11 24.70
C THR A 823 -37.78 11.60 24.94
N GLN A 824 -38.44 10.78 24.10
CA GLN A 824 -38.43 9.33 24.25
C GLN A 824 -37.05 8.72 23.94
N ILE A 825 -36.29 9.35 23.03
CA ILE A 825 -34.90 8.94 22.73
C ILE A 825 -33.99 9.28 23.91
N LEU A 826 -34.16 10.45 24.53
CA LEU A 826 -33.39 10.86 25.71
C LEU A 826 -33.67 9.94 26.91
N GLU A 827 -34.92 9.54 27.14
CA GLU A 827 -35.29 8.54 28.16
C GLU A 827 -34.57 7.19 27.92
N LEU A 828 -34.45 6.75 26.66
CA LEU A 828 -33.69 5.55 26.33
C LEU A 828 -32.18 5.74 26.60
N ILE A 829 -31.60 6.90 26.26
CA ILE A 829 -30.19 7.19 26.53
C ILE A 829 -29.92 7.22 28.04
N GLU A 830 -30.81 7.82 28.83
CA GLU A 830 -30.74 7.80 30.30
C GLU A 830 -30.83 6.36 30.84
N LYS A 831 -31.74 5.54 30.31
CA LYS A 831 -31.79 4.11 30.65
C LYS A 831 -30.47 3.39 30.36
N CYS A 832 -29.84 3.63 29.21
CA CYS A 832 -28.53 3.07 28.88
C CYS A 832 -27.44 3.53 29.87
N ARG A 833 -27.49 4.79 30.31
CA ARG A 833 -26.58 5.37 31.30
C ARG A 833 -26.71 4.68 32.65
N GLU A 834 -27.94 4.48 33.13
CA GLU A 834 -28.17 3.76 34.38
C GLU A 834 -27.67 2.32 34.35
N ILE A 835 -27.95 1.60 33.25
CA ILE A 835 -27.54 0.20 33.07
C ILE A 835 -26.01 0.10 33.09
N SER A 836 -25.35 0.90 32.24
CA SER A 836 -23.89 0.89 32.16
C SER A 836 -23.25 1.32 33.48
N TYR A 837 -23.75 2.36 34.15
CA TYR A 837 -23.27 2.75 35.48
C TYR A 837 -23.40 1.62 36.52
N LYS A 838 -24.57 0.99 36.61
CA LYS A 838 -24.82 -0.16 37.52
C LYS A 838 -23.86 -1.31 37.24
N TRP A 839 -23.62 -1.63 35.98
CA TRP A 839 -22.67 -2.68 35.60
C TRP A 839 -21.23 -2.35 35.97
N VAL A 840 -20.76 -1.11 35.75
CA VAL A 840 -19.41 -0.71 36.19
C VAL A 840 -19.30 -0.91 37.69
N MET A 841 -20.23 -0.35 38.48
CA MET A 841 -20.17 -0.46 39.95
C MET A 841 -20.17 -1.91 40.43
N HIS A 842 -21.02 -2.76 39.83
CA HIS A 842 -21.07 -4.20 40.13
C HIS A 842 -19.74 -4.90 39.87
N LEU A 843 -19.10 -4.64 38.73
CA LEU A 843 -17.79 -5.22 38.40
C LEU A 843 -16.70 -4.73 39.35
N LEU A 844 -16.71 -3.45 39.72
CA LEU A 844 -15.72 -2.90 40.65
C LEU A 844 -15.86 -3.46 42.06
N CYS A 845 -17.09 -3.70 42.53
CA CYS A 845 -17.31 -4.41 43.78
C CYS A 845 -16.81 -5.86 43.69
N LYS A 846 -17.14 -6.60 42.63
CA LYS A 846 -16.68 -7.99 42.45
C LYS A 846 -15.16 -8.12 42.41
N VAL A 847 -14.46 -7.15 41.83
CA VAL A 847 -12.98 -7.11 41.77
C VAL A 847 -12.34 -7.13 43.16
N GLN A 848 -13.02 -6.62 44.19
CA GLN A 848 -12.51 -6.63 45.57
C GLN A 848 -12.48 -8.03 46.19
N ASP A 849 -13.37 -8.93 45.74
CA ASP A 849 -13.54 -10.28 46.27
C ASP A 849 -12.74 -11.35 45.49
N ILE A 850 -12.10 -10.97 44.37
CA ILE A 850 -11.37 -11.90 43.50
C ILE A 850 -9.89 -11.99 43.91
N GLU A 851 -9.47 -13.18 44.34
CA GLU A 851 -8.06 -13.47 44.67
C GLU A 851 -7.21 -13.73 43.42
N HIS A 852 -7.80 -14.28 42.35
CA HIS A 852 -7.06 -14.67 41.15
C HIS A 852 -6.77 -13.47 40.23
N ARG A 853 -5.48 -13.16 40.05
CA ARG A 853 -5.01 -11.97 39.32
C ARG A 853 -5.55 -11.84 37.89
N THR A 854 -5.50 -12.89 37.09
CA THR A 854 -5.94 -12.84 35.67
C THR A 854 -7.42 -12.51 35.55
N GLN A 855 -8.23 -13.11 36.41
CA GLN A 855 -9.68 -12.88 36.42
C GLN A 855 -9.97 -11.45 36.90
N ARG A 856 -9.19 -10.94 37.85
CA ARG A 856 -9.29 -9.54 38.28
C ARG A 856 -8.99 -8.56 37.14
N GLU A 857 -7.98 -8.83 36.31
CA GLU A 857 -7.63 -8.03 35.14
C GLU A 857 -8.76 -8.01 34.09
N GLU A 858 -9.33 -9.18 33.74
CA GLU A 858 -10.45 -9.30 32.79
C GLU A 858 -11.69 -8.48 33.22
N PHE A 859 -12.05 -8.53 34.50
CA PHE A 859 -13.19 -7.78 35.04
C PHE A 859 -12.94 -6.27 35.02
N LEU A 860 -11.70 -5.83 35.27
CA LEU A 860 -11.32 -4.43 35.19
C LEU A 860 -11.34 -3.92 33.74
N GLU A 861 -10.88 -4.71 32.78
CA GLU A 861 -10.96 -4.37 31.36
C GLU A 861 -12.41 -4.24 30.89
N ALA A 862 -13.30 -5.18 31.27
CA ALA A 862 -14.73 -5.09 30.99
C ALA A 862 -15.34 -3.83 31.62
N ALA A 863 -14.96 -3.49 32.86
CA ALA A 863 -15.43 -2.29 33.53
C ALA A 863 -15.00 -1.00 32.79
N VAL A 864 -13.81 -0.95 32.19
CA VAL A 864 -13.37 0.19 31.37
C VAL A 864 -14.21 0.31 30.10
N HIS A 865 -14.48 -0.78 29.39
CA HIS A 865 -15.34 -0.75 28.21
C HIS A 865 -16.74 -0.23 28.54
N ILE A 866 -17.35 -0.74 29.61
CA ILE A 866 -18.68 -0.30 30.05
C ILE A 866 -18.66 1.16 30.52
N ALA A 867 -17.59 1.60 31.18
CA ALA A 867 -17.40 2.99 31.56
C ALA A 867 -17.37 3.92 30.33
N LEU A 868 -16.71 3.52 29.25
CA LEU A 868 -16.74 4.26 27.98
C LEU A 868 -18.14 4.29 27.36
N VAL A 869 -18.91 3.20 27.44
CA VAL A 869 -20.33 3.20 27.02
C VAL A 869 -21.16 4.17 27.85
N CYS A 870 -20.92 4.23 29.17
CA CYS A 870 -21.59 5.19 30.05
C CYS A 870 -21.28 6.63 29.64
N ILE A 871 -20.02 6.95 29.34
CA ILE A 871 -19.62 8.28 28.84
C ILE A 871 -20.29 8.61 27.50
N GLU A 872 -20.42 7.63 26.59
CA GLU A 872 -21.09 7.84 25.30
C GLU A 872 -22.55 8.31 25.45
N THR A 873 -23.23 7.97 26.56
CA THR A 873 -24.58 8.46 26.85
C THR A 873 -24.65 9.98 27.09
N PHE A 874 -23.51 10.63 27.32
CA PHE A 874 -23.38 12.08 27.43
C PHE A 874 -22.99 12.72 26.11
N ASN A 875 -22.61 11.95 25.08
CA ASN A 875 -22.25 12.45 23.75
C ASN A 875 -23.51 12.86 22.95
N SER A 876 -24.24 13.84 23.49
CA SER A 876 -25.42 14.47 22.89
C SER A 876 -25.10 15.90 22.46
N GLU A 877 -25.96 16.53 21.65
CA GLU A 877 -25.74 17.89 21.12
C GLU A 877 -26.80 18.90 21.57
N GLY A 878 -26.42 20.18 21.48
CA GLY A 878 -27.30 21.31 21.77
C GLY A 878 -27.67 21.46 23.24
N ASP A 879 -28.78 22.15 23.50
CA ASP A 879 -29.23 22.53 24.84
C ASP A 879 -29.42 21.34 25.79
N HIS A 880 -29.74 20.16 25.26
CA HIS A 880 -29.90 18.94 26.06
C HIS A 880 -28.60 18.52 26.75
N PHE A 881 -27.45 18.70 26.09
CA PHE A 881 -26.15 18.38 26.66
C PHE A 881 -25.85 19.27 27.88
N GLU A 882 -26.14 20.56 27.78
CA GLU A 882 -26.00 21.50 28.89
C GLU A 882 -27.00 21.19 30.03
N GLN A 883 -28.25 20.85 29.70
CA GLN A 883 -29.27 20.49 30.69
C GLN A 883 -28.90 19.24 31.49
N VAL A 884 -28.36 18.20 30.81
CA VAL A 884 -27.92 16.96 31.48
C VAL A 884 -26.73 17.25 32.41
N LEU A 885 -25.81 18.13 32.03
CA LEU A 885 -24.66 18.49 32.88
C LEU A 885 -25.01 19.50 33.98
N ALA A 886 -26.12 20.22 33.86
CA ALA A 886 -26.65 21.08 34.93
C ALA A 886 -27.28 20.26 36.06
N ASP A 887 -27.70 19.01 35.81
CA ASP A 887 -28.14 18.09 36.85
C ASP A 887 -26.93 17.56 37.64
N GLU A 888 -26.95 17.79 38.95
CA GLU A 888 -25.80 17.47 39.80
C GLU A 888 -25.49 15.97 39.86
N GLN A 889 -26.50 15.10 39.80
CA GLN A 889 -26.31 13.65 39.84
C GLN A 889 -25.74 13.13 38.53
N GLN A 890 -26.24 13.63 37.40
CA GLN A 890 -25.76 13.22 36.09
C GLN A 890 -24.33 13.71 35.84
N ALA A 891 -24.01 14.96 36.19
CA ALA A 891 -22.65 15.48 36.15
C ALA A 891 -21.70 14.71 37.08
N ALA A 892 -22.16 14.31 38.28
CA ALA A 892 -21.39 13.47 39.19
C ALA A 892 -21.07 12.10 38.59
N ILE A 893 -22.02 11.47 37.89
CA ILE A 893 -21.79 10.20 37.18
C ILE A 893 -20.68 10.36 36.13
N LEU A 894 -20.75 11.41 35.29
CA LEU A 894 -19.72 11.64 34.26
C LEU A 894 -18.33 11.82 34.88
N LEU A 895 -18.23 12.65 35.94
CA LEU A 895 -16.96 12.90 36.64
C LEU A 895 -16.41 11.62 37.30
N GLU A 896 -17.24 10.87 38.00
CA GLU A 896 -16.86 9.62 38.65
C GLU A 896 -16.37 8.58 37.64
N ILE A 897 -17.09 8.40 36.53
CA ILE A 897 -16.71 7.48 35.46
C ILE A 897 -15.42 7.94 34.76
N SER A 898 -15.22 9.25 34.58
CA SER A 898 -13.95 9.77 34.02
C SER A 898 -12.74 9.45 34.91
N ILE A 899 -12.90 9.51 36.24
CA ILE A 899 -11.85 9.11 37.21
C ILE A 899 -11.55 7.62 37.06
N ILE A 900 -12.60 6.79 36.93
CA ILE A 900 -12.47 5.34 36.73
C ILE A 900 -11.70 5.00 35.46
N VAL A 901 -12.04 5.65 34.33
CA VAL A 901 -11.35 5.44 33.05
C VAL A 901 -9.89 5.90 33.15
N HIS A 902 -9.62 7.08 33.72
CA HIS A 902 -8.26 7.61 33.86
C HIS A 902 -7.36 6.68 34.66
N ASN A 903 -7.83 6.21 35.81
CA ASN A 903 -7.04 5.35 36.70
C ASN A 903 -6.66 4.02 36.05
N ARG A 904 -7.33 3.64 34.95
CA ARG A 904 -7.23 2.33 34.31
C ARG A 904 -6.94 2.43 32.81
N ALA A 905 -6.52 3.60 32.31
CA ALA A 905 -6.29 3.84 30.87
C ALA A 905 -5.01 3.18 30.31
N ASP A 906 -4.13 2.66 31.18
CA ASP A 906 -2.80 2.13 30.81
C ASP A 906 -2.78 0.63 30.44
N PHE A 907 -3.93 0.01 30.18
CA PHE A 907 -3.97 -1.38 29.71
C PHE A 907 -3.35 -1.49 28.32
N GLN A 908 -2.08 -1.91 28.27
CA GLN A 908 -1.35 -2.14 27.01
C GLN A 908 -2.05 -3.14 26.08
N GLN A 909 -2.83 -4.07 26.64
CA GLN A 909 -3.57 -5.10 25.89
C GLN A 909 -4.70 -4.51 25.02
N LEU A 910 -5.26 -3.36 25.42
CA LEU A 910 -6.38 -2.71 24.71
C LEU A 910 -5.94 -1.86 23.52
N GLN A 911 -4.63 -1.64 23.33
CA GLN A 911 -4.10 -0.77 22.27
C GLN A 911 -4.31 -1.34 20.85
N GLY A 912 -4.65 -2.63 20.72
CA GLY A 912 -4.97 -3.29 19.45
C GLY A 912 -6.46 -3.33 19.08
N ASP A 913 -7.35 -2.94 19.99
CA ASP A 913 -8.80 -2.98 19.76
C ASP A 913 -9.29 -1.67 19.10
N ALA A 914 -9.82 -1.80 17.88
CA ALA A 914 -10.32 -0.67 17.10
C ALA A 914 -11.56 0.00 17.73
N LEU A 915 -12.47 -0.78 18.32
CA LEU A 915 -13.67 -0.25 18.97
C LEU A 915 -13.28 0.50 20.26
N TYR A 916 -12.38 -0.06 21.06
CA TYR A 916 -11.84 0.63 22.25
C TYR A 916 -11.20 1.96 21.88
N GLY A 917 -10.36 2.00 20.84
CA GLY A 917 -9.71 3.22 20.37
C GLY A 917 -10.71 4.31 19.95
N ILE A 918 -11.78 3.94 19.24
CA ILE A 918 -12.86 4.85 18.86
C ILE A 918 -13.57 5.41 20.10
N MET A 919 -13.93 4.54 21.04
CA MET A 919 -14.65 4.94 22.25
C MET A 919 -13.82 5.84 23.17
N LEU A 920 -12.51 5.56 23.30
CA LEU A 920 -11.58 6.41 24.03
C LEU A 920 -11.47 7.81 23.40
N ASP A 921 -11.45 7.88 22.07
CA ASP A 921 -11.42 9.14 21.35
C ASP A 921 -12.72 9.92 21.50
N ARG A 922 -13.88 9.26 21.56
CA ARG A 922 -15.16 9.90 21.87
C ARG A 922 -15.18 10.44 23.30
N TYR A 923 -14.71 9.65 24.27
CA TYR A 923 -14.55 10.10 25.65
C TYR A 923 -13.78 11.42 25.73
N LYS A 924 -12.60 11.50 25.10
CA LYS A 924 -11.77 12.72 25.12
C LYS A 924 -12.51 13.94 24.58
N ILE A 925 -13.27 13.78 23.49
CA ILE A 925 -14.06 14.87 22.93
C ILE A 925 -15.25 15.25 23.79
N THR A 926 -15.96 14.27 24.37
CA THR A 926 -17.03 14.54 25.33
C THR A 926 -16.50 15.34 26.51
N MET A 927 -15.36 14.97 27.09
CA MET A 927 -14.75 15.74 28.19
C MET A 927 -14.31 17.14 27.77
N HIS A 928 -13.73 17.30 26.57
CA HIS A 928 -13.40 18.62 26.02
C HIS A 928 -14.63 19.53 25.89
N ARG A 929 -15.75 18.97 25.42
CA ARG A 929 -17.03 19.70 25.28
C ARG A 929 -17.69 19.99 26.63
N SER A 930 -17.59 19.07 27.59
CA SER A 930 -18.14 19.23 28.94
C SER A 930 -17.36 20.26 29.77
N LEU A 931 -16.06 20.44 29.52
CA LEU A 931 -15.18 21.27 30.33
C LEU A 931 -15.71 22.68 30.62
N PRO A 932 -16.08 23.53 29.63
CA PRO A 932 -16.57 24.88 29.92
C PRO A 932 -17.86 24.88 30.74
N ILE A 933 -18.72 23.89 30.55
CA ILE A 933 -19.99 23.74 31.29
C ILE A 933 -19.69 23.34 32.73
N LEU A 934 -18.88 22.31 32.95
CA LEU A 934 -18.52 21.81 34.28
C LEU A 934 -17.75 22.87 35.09
N VAL A 935 -16.84 23.61 34.46
CA VAL A 935 -16.14 24.73 35.12
C VAL A 935 -17.15 25.77 35.61
N ASN A 936 -18.10 26.17 34.77
CA ASN A 936 -19.14 27.13 35.15
C ASN A 936 -20.06 26.59 36.26
N GLU A 937 -20.51 25.33 36.16
CA GLU A 937 -21.37 24.70 37.18
C GLU A 937 -20.66 24.59 38.54
N ILE A 938 -19.40 24.17 38.56
CA ILE A 938 -18.64 23.93 39.79
C ILE A 938 -18.19 25.25 40.43
N THR A 939 -17.61 26.16 39.63
CA THR A 939 -16.98 27.39 40.18
C THR A 939 -17.97 28.53 40.33
N SER A 940 -18.84 28.76 39.35
CA SER A 940 -19.73 29.93 39.31
C SER A 940 -21.09 29.63 39.94
N LYS A 941 -21.67 28.44 39.66
CA LYS A 941 -22.97 28.03 40.22
C LYS A 941 -22.87 27.18 41.50
N ARG A 942 -21.65 26.80 41.91
CA ARG A 942 -21.35 26.08 43.16
C ARG A 942 -22.05 24.71 43.28
N SER A 943 -22.22 24.04 42.14
CA SER A 943 -22.80 22.69 42.07
C SER A 943 -22.08 21.69 42.97
N SER A 944 -22.83 20.76 43.57
CA SER A 944 -22.29 19.67 44.40
C SER A 944 -21.82 18.45 43.60
N CYS A 945 -21.92 18.47 42.28
CA CYS A 945 -21.63 17.32 41.40
C CYS A 945 -20.22 16.72 41.62
N LEU A 946 -19.19 17.55 41.72
CA LEU A 946 -17.82 17.09 41.96
C LEU A 946 -17.65 16.48 43.36
N ASP A 947 -18.35 17.04 44.36
CA ASP A 947 -18.30 16.52 45.73
C ASP A 947 -18.93 15.13 45.80
N ILE A 948 -20.07 14.94 45.11
CA ILE A 948 -20.74 13.64 45.00
C ILE A 948 -19.81 12.62 44.34
N ALA A 949 -19.19 12.97 43.21
CA ALA A 949 -18.27 12.09 42.49
C ALA A 949 -17.07 11.68 43.36
N ILE A 950 -16.46 12.64 44.06
CA ILE A 950 -15.32 12.37 44.96
C ILE A 950 -15.76 11.50 46.14
N LYS A 951 -16.88 11.81 46.81
CA LYS A 951 -17.37 11.01 47.96
C LYS A 951 -17.59 9.55 47.62
N ARG A 952 -18.04 9.24 46.41
CA ARG A 952 -18.24 7.85 45.97
C ARG A 952 -16.93 7.07 45.81
N ARG A 953 -15.82 7.75 45.51
CA ARG A 953 -14.47 7.14 45.40
C ARG A 953 -13.64 7.26 46.67
N TRP A 954 -13.88 8.30 47.47
CA TRP A 954 -13.24 8.59 48.74
C TRP A 954 -14.31 8.97 49.78
N PRO A 955 -14.88 7.97 50.50
CA PRO A 955 -15.99 8.19 51.42
C PRO A 955 -15.70 9.18 52.56
N ASP A 956 -14.44 9.32 52.96
CA ASP A 956 -14.01 10.25 54.02
C ASP A 956 -13.90 11.71 53.55
N PHE A 957 -14.13 11.99 52.26
CA PHE A 957 -14.09 13.35 51.74
C PHE A 957 -15.26 14.20 52.27
N ALA A 958 -14.94 15.35 52.84
CA ALA A 958 -15.92 16.34 53.26
C ALA A 958 -15.45 17.74 52.83
N ARG A 959 -16.12 18.33 51.83
CA ARG A 959 -15.80 19.68 51.35
C ARG A 959 -15.88 20.70 52.49
N GLU A 960 -14.80 21.44 52.70
CA GLU A 960 -14.71 22.54 53.69
C GLU A 960 -14.62 23.91 53.02
N GLY A 961 -14.04 24.00 51.82
CA GLY A 961 -13.87 25.22 51.03
C GLY A 961 -14.68 25.26 49.73
N GLU A 962 -14.43 26.29 48.91
CA GLU A 962 -14.99 26.42 47.56
C GLU A 962 -13.97 25.92 46.52
N TRP A 963 -14.47 25.29 45.45
CA TRP A 963 -13.64 24.88 44.32
C TRP A 963 -13.15 26.11 43.55
N SER A 964 -11.84 26.17 43.29
CA SER A 964 -11.21 27.24 42.52
C SER A 964 -10.46 26.69 41.30
N LEU A 965 -10.44 27.46 40.22
CA LEU A 965 -9.76 27.10 38.97
C LEU A 965 -8.28 27.53 39.05
N ILE A 966 -7.35 26.56 38.97
CA ILE A 966 -5.89 26.86 38.96
C ILE A 966 -5.36 27.07 37.53
N SER A 967 -5.89 26.32 36.57
CA SER A 967 -5.51 26.38 35.15
C SER A 967 -6.74 26.10 34.28
N ASP A 968 -6.60 26.04 32.96
CA ASP A 968 -7.70 25.84 32.02
C ASP A 968 -8.57 24.59 32.27
N HIS A 969 -8.07 23.57 32.97
CA HIS A 969 -8.81 22.33 33.23
C HIS A 969 -8.67 21.73 34.64
N TRP A 970 -7.89 22.36 35.54
CA TRP A 970 -7.68 21.89 36.91
C TRP A 970 -8.45 22.72 37.92
N VAL A 971 -9.25 22.04 38.74
CA VAL A 971 -9.89 22.62 39.92
C VAL A 971 -9.24 22.13 41.20
N THR A 972 -9.25 22.96 42.23
CA THR A 972 -8.69 22.64 43.55
C THR A 972 -9.57 23.09 44.69
N GLU A 973 -9.46 22.36 45.79
CA GLU A 973 -10.03 22.69 47.07
C GLU A 973 -9.08 22.21 48.18
N ILE A 974 -9.16 22.85 49.35
CA ILE A 974 -8.41 22.45 50.54
C ILE A 974 -9.42 21.97 51.58
N THR A 975 -9.37 20.68 51.88
CA THR A 975 -10.17 20.04 52.94
C THR A 975 -9.23 19.66 54.08
N GLY A 976 -9.41 20.24 55.27
CA GLY A 976 -8.52 20.10 56.41
C GLY A 976 -7.09 20.59 56.10
N ASN A 977 -6.13 19.66 56.00
CA ASN A 977 -4.73 19.89 55.61
C ASN A 977 -4.36 19.22 54.26
N LEU A 978 -5.34 18.71 53.52
CA LEU A 978 -5.14 18.01 52.26
C LEU A 978 -5.54 18.90 51.10
N GLN A 979 -4.63 19.09 50.15
CA GLN A 979 -4.90 19.81 48.91
C GLN A 979 -5.42 18.84 47.85
N VAL A 980 -6.66 19.04 47.43
CA VAL A 980 -7.33 18.20 46.43
C VAL A 980 -7.21 18.86 45.06
N HIS A 981 -6.82 18.09 44.05
CA HIS A 981 -6.76 18.53 42.65
C HIS A 981 -7.51 17.55 41.75
N VAL A 982 -8.40 18.06 40.92
CA VAL A 982 -9.12 17.27 39.92
C VAL A 982 -8.99 17.91 38.55
N SER A 983 -8.59 17.11 37.56
CA SER A 983 -8.63 17.48 36.16
C SER A 983 -10.02 17.17 35.60
N LEU A 984 -10.78 18.21 35.26
CA LEU A 984 -12.09 18.08 34.64
C LEU A 984 -12.02 17.61 33.18
N LEU A 985 -10.82 17.53 32.61
CA LEU A 985 -10.59 17.11 31.22
C LEU A 985 -10.16 15.64 31.12
N THR A 986 -9.30 15.19 32.03
CA THR A 986 -8.71 13.84 31.98
C THR A 986 -9.26 12.89 33.03
N GLY A 987 -10.01 13.37 34.03
CA GLY A 987 -10.45 12.57 35.18
C GLY A 987 -9.35 12.32 36.21
N GLN A 988 -8.17 12.94 36.09
CA GLN A 988 -7.09 12.75 37.03
C GLN A 988 -7.44 13.33 38.41
N PHE A 989 -7.36 12.50 39.45
CA PHE A 989 -7.71 12.84 40.82
C PHE A 989 -6.50 12.69 41.74
N LEU A 990 -6.04 13.82 42.30
CA LEU A 990 -4.84 13.90 43.14
C LEU A 990 -5.16 14.49 44.53
N VAL A 991 -4.49 13.97 45.56
CA VAL A 991 -4.47 14.54 46.92
C VAL A 991 -3.02 14.78 47.31
N ASN A 992 -2.68 16.02 47.70
CA ASN A 992 -1.32 16.49 47.95
C ASN A 992 -0.34 16.15 46.80
N GLY A 993 -0.82 16.26 45.56
CA GLY A 993 -0.05 15.96 44.35
C GLY A 993 0.20 14.47 44.08
N SER A 994 -0.43 13.56 44.82
CA SER A 994 -0.34 12.10 44.61
C SER A 994 -1.66 11.52 44.12
N PRO A 995 -1.67 10.55 43.18
CA PRO A 995 -2.91 9.91 42.71
C PRO A 995 -3.67 9.21 43.83
N VAL A 996 -5.00 9.30 43.79
CA VAL A 996 -5.90 8.56 44.69
C VAL A 996 -6.27 7.23 44.04
N SER A 997 -6.36 6.16 44.83
CA SER A 997 -6.67 4.79 44.36
C SER A 997 -5.68 4.18 43.37
N ARG A 998 -4.49 4.77 43.22
CA ARG A 998 -3.37 4.28 42.39
C ARG A 998 -2.04 4.75 42.96
N LEU A 999 -0.99 3.93 42.88
CA LEU A 999 0.34 4.33 43.31
C LEU A 999 0.95 5.35 42.33
N PRO A 1000 1.77 6.31 42.79
CA PRO A 1000 2.47 7.22 41.89
C PRO A 1000 3.28 6.46 40.83
N GLN A 1001 3.21 6.88 39.57
CA GLN A 1001 3.80 6.20 38.41
C GLN A 1001 5.27 5.80 38.60
N LYS A 1002 6.07 6.65 39.26
CA LYS A 1002 7.48 6.36 39.61
C LYS A 1002 7.69 5.05 40.39
N TYR A 1003 6.69 4.61 41.16
CA TYR A 1003 6.73 3.34 41.89
C TYR A 1003 6.27 2.19 41.00
N GLU A 1004 5.21 2.38 40.20
CA GLU A 1004 4.71 1.36 39.27
C GLU A 1004 5.72 1.02 38.15
N THR A 1005 6.50 2.01 37.70
CA THR A 1005 7.57 1.83 36.72
C THR A 1005 8.89 1.36 37.35
N HIS A 1006 8.96 1.20 38.66
CA HIS A 1006 10.17 0.75 39.34
C HIS A 1006 10.39 -0.74 39.09
N GLN A 1007 11.63 -1.14 38.80
CA GLN A 1007 11.96 -2.51 38.40
C GLN A 1007 11.53 -3.55 39.45
N GLU A 1008 11.71 -3.25 40.74
CA GLU A 1008 11.29 -4.14 41.84
C GLU A 1008 9.77 -4.23 41.98
N TYR A 1009 9.03 -3.15 41.71
CA TYR A 1009 7.57 -3.20 41.69
C TYR A 1009 7.07 -4.07 40.53
N GLN A 1010 7.66 -3.92 39.34
CA GLN A 1010 7.33 -4.76 38.18
C GLN A 1010 7.71 -6.24 38.40
N LYS A 1011 8.79 -6.53 39.12
CA LYS A 1011 9.15 -7.92 39.48
C LYS A 1011 8.15 -8.55 40.45
N LEU A 1012 7.74 -7.83 41.49
CA LEU A 1012 6.88 -8.35 42.55
C LEU A 1012 5.40 -8.36 42.17
N PHE A 1013 4.93 -7.28 41.53
CA PHE A 1013 3.52 -7.03 41.25
C PHE A 1013 3.21 -6.98 39.75
N GLY A 1014 4.19 -7.08 38.85
CA GLY A 1014 3.96 -6.98 37.39
C GLY A 1014 3.31 -5.65 37.00
N SER A 1015 2.25 -5.73 36.19
CA SER A 1015 1.37 -4.61 35.82
C SER A 1015 0.22 -4.34 36.81
N ALA A 1016 0.20 -4.99 37.98
CA ALA A 1016 -0.94 -4.91 38.89
C ALA A 1016 -1.00 -3.54 39.58
N THR A 1017 -2.15 -2.89 39.49
CA THR A 1017 -2.44 -1.63 40.18
C THR A 1017 -3.00 -1.90 41.57
N MET A 1018 -2.34 -1.39 42.62
CA MET A 1018 -2.86 -1.46 43.99
C MET A 1018 -3.73 -0.24 44.30
N GLU A 1019 -4.92 -0.47 44.85
CA GLU A 1019 -5.77 0.60 45.36
C GLU A 1019 -5.19 1.14 46.67
N VAL A 1020 -4.82 2.41 46.67
CA VAL A 1020 -4.28 3.12 47.84
C VAL A 1020 -5.16 4.32 48.20
N MET A 1021 -5.44 4.51 49.49
CA MET A 1021 -6.26 5.63 49.97
C MET A 1021 -5.38 6.68 50.67
N PRO A 1022 -5.66 7.98 50.50
CA PRO A 1022 -4.98 9.05 51.24
C PRO A 1022 -5.30 8.93 52.73
N SER A 1023 -4.28 9.00 53.59
CA SER A 1023 -4.45 8.96 55.05
C SER A 1023 -3.79 10.18 55.70
N ASN A 1024 -4.49 10.79 56.66
CA ASN A 1024 -3.96 11.83 57.55
C ASN A 1024 -3.16 11.26 58.73
N LEU A 1025 -3.22 9.94 58.92
CA LEU A 1025 -2.46 9.23 59.93
C LEU A 1025 -1.12 8.79 59.33
N PRO A 1026 0.00 8.92 60.04
CA PRO A 1026 1.21 8.17 59.69
C PRO A 1026 0.86 6.68 59.85
N VAL A 1027 0.58 6.00 58.75
CA VAL A 1027 0.30 4.56 58.77
C VAL A 1027 1.49 3.82 58.16
N PHE A 1028 1.91 2.82 58.93
CA PHE A 1028 3.01 1.87 58.85
C PHE A 1028 3.65 1.57 57.49
#